data_AF-A0A562YAF7-F1
#
_entry.id   AF-A0A562YAF7-F1
#
_cell.length_a   1.000
_cell.length_b   1.000
_cell.length_c   1.000
_cell.angle_alpha   90.00
_cell.angle_beta   90.00
_cell.angle_gamma   90.00
#
_symmetry.space_group_name_H-M   'P 1'
#
loop_
_entity.id
_entity.type
_entity.pdbx_description
1 polymer ?
#
loop_
_entity_poly.entity_id
_entity_poly.type
_entity_poly.pdbx_seq_one_letter_code
_entity_poly.pdbx_strand_id
1 'polypeptide(L)'
;MNKIKPVRITNTDLSTEYQCIHSIQKLNSEFDTNVFAATIPIGALFKNRDILLVNDLRGDARWGMNKIIQRNISNKRVLEIKNEYLESSNRLIKFFPAITVVLLPKSEGEPRQNYNSSEEGFDNIDFIKVEKHYEDDSYLMNLPVSISWDKNKISALVIDGQHRVSAIREFYNQKNETTYNNISIPVSFVIFKNITDIDLIQATRALFIDVNNTPRLVSEEKLIFIDDRNIQRRITAKILGANDPGNQEEDIYQKMLNDENFCLDKNDFINRYLLEESGKDDEEHRGFLSNHRTLFPWEISNIMTVHRNILANILLKYMDADKTRDIRSIAKQLNSTILEEIELTESVEELSESKIQKIKDRLISNGLSDSELEVFDNLLILRTRHLEELQQAQRDFMTGSVADSEEEADLEEFKRILNNIYNQDCSKDSAFEINSTKITELLQETCSIYVIFIVNAYNSLWFTKEIKKSIINLSDDDKQLIFNFILSTHERLKINNNIRLRTDKVDRAIANFLNEYDQIPNDKKEVLKNWANKLSISQEPILLKKIVGQEMLFIYLTELHSKLSSVDLSEELKFINSLGLNSFFNSEYGLELNFFEKDDFKIENFNIWSEIILKKKSMKPGFINAKKGADLILFIRNSWCTRNNAISQLRKLDKLQKSYGIEVTSAISNNDPNVIYEMYKATNNFQNFEDYLTPNEIETIKEKFDSPEALSQRVIGVTSKLYGGLALEQVINHINNKLNETV
;
A
#
# COMPACT_ATOMS: atom_id res chain seq x y z
N MET A 1 -31.51 -52.70 21.19
CA MET A 1 -30.10 -53.11 20.97
C MET A 1 -30.06 -54.13 19.83
N ASN A 2 -29.87 -53.66 18.59
CA ASN A 2 -29.57 -54.54 17.45
C ASN A 2 -28.06 -54.61 17.29
N LYS A 3 -27.50 -55.82 17.38
CA LYS A 3 -26.07 -56.08 17.15
C LYS A 3 -25.73 -55.71 15.71
N ILE A 4 -24.97 -54.62 15.53
CA ILE A 4 -24.32 -54.28 14.26
C ILE A 4 -23.40 -55.45 13.92
N LYS A 5 -23.63 -56.08 12.76
CA LYS A 5 -22.71 -57.10 12.24
C LYS A 5 -21.36 -56.44 11.96
N PRO A 6 -20.23 -57.03 12.39
CA PRO A 6 -18.92 -56.54 12.00
C PRO A 6 -18.81 -56.62 10.48
N VAL A 7 -18.48 -55.49 9.85
CA VAL A 7 -18.13 -55.45 8.43
C VAL A 7 -16.93 -56.38 8.25
N ARG A 8 -17.11 -57.46 7.48
CA ARG A 8 -15.99 -58.25 6.97
C ARG A 8 -15.18 -57.33 6.06
N ILE A 9 -14.02 -56.87 6.54
CA ILE A 9 -13.01 -56.23 5.70
C ILE A 9 -12.39 -57.33 4.86
N THR A 10 -12.88 -57.49 3.63
CA THR A 10 -12.27 -58.33 2.61
C THR A 10 -11.87 -57.42 1.46
N ASN A 11 -10.59 -57.49 1.09
CA ASN A 11 -9.84 -56.70 0.10
C ASN A 11 -9.33 -55.32 0.59
N THR A 12 -8.01 -55.14 0.47
CA THR A 12 -7.26 -53.90 0.68
C THR A 12 -7.88 -52.76 -0.14
N ASP A 13 -8.34 -51.70 0.53
CA ASP A 13 -8.84 -50.49 -0.12
C ASP A 13 -7.64 -49.63 -0.52
N LEU A 14 -7.03 -49.96 -1.66
CA LEU A 14 -5.86 -49.25 -2.19
C LEU A 14 -6.25 -47.88 -2.73
N SER A 15 -5.32 -46.93 -2.65
CA SER A 15 -5.42 -45.65 -3.36
C SER A 15 -5.44 -45.86 -4.87
N THR A 16 -5.86 -44.82 -5.57
CA THR A 16 -5.54 -44.69 -7.00
C THR A 16 -4.02 -44.79 -7.17
N GLU A 17 -3.59 -45.39 -8.28
CA GLU A 17 -2.19 -45.45 -8.65
C GLU A 17 -1.75 -44.10 -9.23
N TYR A 18 -0.72 -43.48 -8.65
CA TYR A 18 -0.21 -42.18 -9.09
C TYR A 18 1.11 -42.35 -9.83
N GLN A 19 1.11 -41.98 -11.11
CA GLN A 19 2.32 -41.94 -11.93
C GLN A 19 3.21 -40.77 -11.49
N CYS A 20 4.47 -41.06 -11.19
CA CYS A 20 5.39 -40.12 -10.58
C CYS A 20 6.85 -40.33 -11.00
N ILE A 21 7.69 -39.35 -10.65
CA ILE A 21 9.15 -39.42 -10.72
C ILE A 21 9.68 -39.39 -9.30
N HIS A 22 10.45 -40.41 -8.92
CA HIS A 22 11.05 -40.49 -7.59
C HIS A 22 12.41 -39.79 -7.54
N SER A 23 12.61 -39.01 -6.48
CA SER A 23 13.86 -38.34 -6.14
C SER A 23 14.12 -38.43 -4.63
N ILE A 24 15.37 -38.22 -4.23
CA ILE A 24 15.77 -38.14 -2.83
C ILE A 24 16.24 -36.71 -2.54
N GLN A 25 15.72 -36.11 -1.46
CA GLN A 25 16.16 -34.80 -0.97
C GLN A 25 16.91 -34.96 0.36
N LYS A 26 18.14 -34.44 0.42
CA LYS A 26 19.00 -34.49 1.62
C LYS A 26 19.63 -33.14 2.00
N LEU A 27 19.65 -32.11 1.15
CA LEU A 27 20.31 -30.79 1.33
C LEU A 27 20.86 -30.43 2.76
N ASN A 28 21.92 -31.10 3.22
CA ASN A 28 22.47 -31.08 4.60
C ASN A 28 21.51 -31.42 5.77
N SER A 29 20.33 -31.97 5.52
CA SER A 29 19.49 -32.60 6.53
C SER A 29 20.15 -33.87 7.08
N GLU A 30 19.87 -34.14 8.37
CA GLU A 30 20.34 -35.34 9.06
C GLU A 30 19.83 -36.63 8.37
N PHE A 31 18.62 -36.57 7.82
CA PHE A 31 17.96 -37.69 7.15
C PHE A 31 17.57 -37.35 5.72
N ASP A 32 17.66 -38.33 4.83
CA ASP A 32 17.16 -38.22 3.47
C ASP A 32 15.63 -38.36 3.45
N THR A 33 14.97 -37.69 2.51
CA THR A 33 13.52 -37.75 2.31
C THR A 33 13.19 -38.21 0.90
N ASN A 34 12.30 -39.20 0.75
CA ASN A 34 11.82 -39.65 -0.56
C ASN A 34 10.72 -38.71 -1.06
N VAL A 35 10.88 -38.19 -2.27
CA VAL A 35 9.92 -37.27 -2.90
C VAL A 35 9.50 -37.83 -4.26
N PHE A 36 8.20 -38.04 -4.42
CA PHE A 36 7.58 -38.50 -5.67
C PHE A 36 6.77 -37.36 -6.28
N ALA A 37 7.30 -36.79 -7.37
CA ALA A 37 6.63 -35.73 -8.11
C ALA A 37 5.60 -36.33 -9.07
N ALA A 38 4.33 -35.96 -8.91
CA ALA A 38 3.19 -36.50 -9.65
C ALA A 38 2.24 -35.38 -10.10
N THR A 39 1.20 -35.76 -10.83
CA THR A 39 0.02 -34.90 -11.05
C THR A 39 -1.24 -35.61 -10.61
N ILE A 40 -2.18 -34.87 -10.00
CA ILE A 40 -3.48 -35.41 -9.58
C ILE A 40 -4.57 -34.76 -10.42
N PRO A 41 -5.41 -35.55 -11.14
CA PRO A 41 -6.60 -35.02 -11.79
C PRO A 41 -7.50 -34.34 -10.78
N ILE A 42 -8.05 -33.16 -11.11
CA ILE A 42 -8.90 -32.42 -10.15
C ILE A 42 -10.12 -33.25 -9.74
N GLY A 43 -10.68 -34.05 -10.67
CA GLY A 43 -11.76 -34.99 -10.36
C GLY A 43 -11.39 -36.01 -9.28
N ALA A 44 -10.12 -36.42 -9.18
CA ALA A 44 -9.65 -37.32 -8.14
C ALA A 44 -9.60 -36.64 -6.76
N LEU A 45 -9.22 -35.36 -6.66
CA LEU A 45 -9.25 -34.60 -5.40
C LEU A 45 -10.66 -34.45 -4.81
N PHE A 46 -11.67 -34.56 -5.67
CA PHE A 46 -13.08 -34.47 -5.34
C PHE A 46 -13.71 -35.83 -5.02
N LYS A 47 -13.57 -36.81 -5.93
CA LYS A 47 -14.24 -38.13 -5.83
C LYS A 47 -13.51 -39.12 -4.92
N ASN A 48 -12.19 -39.12 -5.00
CA ASN A 48 -11.33 -40.06 -4.29
C ASN A 48 -10.68 -39.31 -3.12
N ARG A 49 -11.19 -39.50 -1.91
CA ARG A 49 -10.54 -38.99 -0.68
C ARG A 49 -9.26 -39.75 -0.33
N ASP A 50 -8.50 -40.14 -1.36
CA ASP A 50 -7.16 -40.70 -1.24
C ASP A 50 -6.25 -39.67 -0.58
N ILE A 51 -6.45 -38.39 -0.94
CA ILE A 51 -5.79 -37.22 -0.36
C ILE A 51 -6.67 -36.60 0.71
N LEU A 52 -6.14 -36.46 1.92
CA LEU A 52 -6.85 -36.00 3.10
C LEU A 52 -6.37 -34.60 3.52
N LEU A 53 -7.32 -33.76 3.89
CA LEU A 53 -7.07 -32.57 4.70
C LEU A 53 -7.06 -32.97 6.18
N VAL A 54 -6.47 -32.16 7.06
CA VAL A 54 -6.56 -32.43 8.51
C VAL A 54 -8.00 -32.56 8.98
N ASN A 55 -8.88 -31.66 8.53
CA ASN A 55 -10.31 -31.72 8.84
C ASN A 55 -11.02 -33.02 8.38
N ASP A 56 -10.42 -33.81 7.48
CA ASP A 56 -10.95 -35.11 7.06
C ASP A 56 -10.60 -36.24 8.06
N LEU A 57 -9.66 -36.00 8.98
CA LEU A 57 -9.25 -36.96 9.99
C LEU A 57 -10.25 -36.97 11.16
N ARG A 58 -10.53 -38.17 11.68
CA ARG A 58 -11.48 -38.31 12.79
C ARG A 58 -10.76 -37.99 14.10
N GLY A 59 -11.22 -36.95 14.81
CA GLY A 59 -10.86 -36.73 16.21
C GLY A 59 -9.82 -35.65 16.49
N ASP A 60 -9.63 -34.67 15.62
CA ASP A 60 -8.67 -33.55 15.81
C ASP A 60 -8.82 -32.85 17.17
N ALA A 61 -10.04 -32.75 17.71
CA ALA A 61 -10.30 -32.19 19.05
C ALA A 61 -9.85 -33.10 20.23
N ARG A 62 -9.49 -34.36 19.96
CA ARG A 62 -8.99 -35.35 20.95
C ARG A 62 -7.49 -35.57 20.88
N TRP A 63 -6.80 -35.02 19.89
CA TRP A 63 -5.36 -35.16 19.77
C TRP A 63 -4.65 -34.27 20.80
N GLY A 64 -3.63 -34.80 21.48
CA GLY A 64 -2.77 -33.97 22.33
C GLY A 64 -2.06 -32.89 21.51
N MET A 65 -1.78 -31.73 22.12
CA MET A 65 -1.12 -30.58 21.46
C MET A 65 0.21 -30.95 20.77
N ASN A 66 0.88 -32.00 21.27
CA ASN A 66 2.10 -32.57 20.72
C ASN A 66 1.90 -33.28 19.37
N LYS A 67 0.69 -33.76 19.08
CA LYS A 67 0.30 -34.43 17.82
C LYS A 67 -0.32 -33.49 16.78
N ILE A 68 -0.45 -32.20 17.07
CA ILE A 68 -0.93 -31.21 16.10
C ILE A 68 0.17 -30.98 15.06
N ILE A 69 -0.13 -31.31 13.80
CA ILE A 69 0.80 -31.20 12.69
C ILE A 69 0.65 -29.85 11.96
N GLN A 70 -0.49 -29.15 12.10
CA GLN A 70 -0.91 -28.07 11.18
C GLN A 70 -1.79 -26.98 11.83
N ARG A 71 -2.09 -25.92 11.08
CA ARG A 71 -3.10 -24.87 11.40
C ARG A 71 -4.48 -25.23 10.85
N ASN A 72 -5.54 -24.74 11.49
CA ASN A 72 -6.91 -24.86 10.97
C ASN A 72 -7.04 -24.17 9.59
N ILE A 73 -7.80 -24.80 8.69
CA ILE A 73 -8.19 -24.20 7.41
C ILE A 73 -9.11 -23.02 7.70
N SER A 74 -8.81 -21.85 7.12
CA SER A 74 -9.59 -20.64 7.28
C SER A 74 -10.61 -20.54 6.14
N ASN A 75 -11.90 -20.57 6.47
CA ASN A 75 -12.97 -20.40 5.47
C ASN A 75 -12.80 -19.09 4.68
N LYS A 76 -12.38 -18.01 5.35
CA LYS A 76 -12.07 -16.74 4.68
C LYS A 76 -11.02 -16.94 3.58
N ARG A 77 -9.90 -17.61 3.88
CA ARG A 77 -8.82 -17.86 2.90
C ARG A 77 -9.25 -18.79 1.77
N VAL A 78 -10.12 -19.76 2.06
CA VAL A 78 -10.69 -20.66 1.05
C VAL A 78 -11.57 -19.89 0.08
N LEU A 79 -12.47 -19.04 0.59
CA LEU A 79 -13.32 -18.17 -0.21
C LEU A 79 -12.49 -17.15 -1.02
N GLU A 80 -11.43 -16.57 -0.45
CA GLU A 80 -10.49 -15.72 -1.19
C GLU A 80 -9.89 -16.47 -2.40
N ILE A 81 -9.33 -17.68 -2.21
CA ILE A 81 -8.76 -18.46 -3.32
C ILE A 81 -9.84 -18.84 -4.35
N LYS A 82 -11.04 -19.22 -3.89
CA LYS A 82 -12.14 -19.55 -4.78
C LYS A 82 -12.53 -18.34 -5.65
N ASN A 83 -12.85 -17.23 -5.01
CA ASN A 83 -13.45 -16.08 -5.68
C ASN A 83 -12.39 -15.27 -6.46
N GLU A 84 -11.24 -15.00 -5.84
CA GLU A 84 -10.21 -14.10 -6.42
C GLU A 84 -9.27 -14.81 -7.40
N TYR A 85 -9.17 -16.14 -7.33
CA TYR A 85 -8.26 -16.92 -8.19
C TYR A 85 -8.99 -17.91 -9.11
N LEU A 86 -9.83 -18.79 -8.55
CA LEU A 86 -10.49 -19.84 -9.35
C LEU A 86 -11.61 -19.27 -10.23
N GLU A 87 -12.44 -18.38 -9.71
CA GLU A 87 -13.56 -17.76 -10.43
C GLU A 87 -13.15 -16.57 -11.29
N SER A 88 -12.08 -15.86 -10.92
CA SER A 88 -11.60 -14.70 -11.65
C SER A 88 -11.35 -15.00 -13.15
N SER A 89 -11.97 -14.22 -14.03
CA SER A 89 -11.82 -14.29 -15.49
C SER A 89 -10.69 -13.43 -16.03
N ASN A 90 -10.13 -12.51 -15.23
CA ASN A 90 -9.13 -11.54 -15.68
C ASN A 90 -7.69 -12.09 -15.76
N ARG A 91 -7.48 -13.38 -15.47
CA ARG A 91 -6.16 -14.04 -15.50
C ARG A 91 -5.95 -14.79 -16.80
N LEU A 92 -4.97 -14.36 -17.60
CA LEU A 92 -4.54 -15.07 -18.82
C LEU A 92 -4.03 -16.49 -18.52
N ILE A 93 -3.29 -16.66 -17.42
CA ILE A 93 -2.72 -17.93 -17.00
C ILE A 93 -3.02 -18.15 -15.52
N LYS A 94 -3.53 -19.34 -15.20
CA LYS A 94 -3.68 -19.82 -13.82
C LYS A 94 -2.69 -20.95 -13.59
N PHE A 95 -1.66 -20.69 -12.77
CA PHE A 95 -0.69 -21.68 -12.35
C PHE A 95 -0.90 -22.10 -10.89
N PHE A 96 -1.15 -23.38 -10.65
CA PHE A 96 -1.21 -23.94 -9.30
C PHE A 96 0.17 -24.48 -8.91
N PRO A 97 0.82 -23.93 -7.86
CA PRO A 97 2.01 -24.55 -7.31
C PRO A 97 1.70 -25.97 -6.82
N ALA A 98 2.71 -26.81 -6.73
CA ALA A 98 2.55 -28.17 -6.22
C ALA A 98 1.93 -28.16 -4.82
N ILE A 99 1.07 -29.14 -4.54
CA ILE A 99 0.65 -29.44 -3.16
C ILE A 99 1.63 -30.46 -2.58
N THR A 100 1.96 -30.32 -1.29
CA THR A 100 2.85 -31.28 -0.63
C THR A 100 2.02 -32.21 0.23
N VAL A 101 2.14 -33.51 -0.02
CA VAL A 101 1.36 -34.57 0.63
C VAL A 101 2.31 -35.53 1.33
N VAL A 102 2.16 -35.73 2.63
CA VAL A 102 2.96 -36.69 3.40
C VAL A 102 2.18 -37.97 3.61
N LEU A 103 2.79 -39.11 3.34
CA LEU A 103 2.20 -40.43 3.63
C LEU A 103 2.52 -40.85 5.06
N LEU A 104 1.53 -40.81 5.95
CA LEU A 104 1.69 -41.15 7.36
C LEU A 104 0.98 -42.46 7.72
N PRO A 105 1.57 -43.33 8.57
CA PRO A 105 0.88 -44.49 9.09
C PRO A 105 -0.25 -44.06 10.01
N LYS A 106 -1.38 -44.77 10.02
CA LYS A 106 -2.52 -44.46 10.88
C LYS A 106 -3.13 -45.67 11.59
N SER A 107 -3.83 -45.39 12.69
CA SER A 107 -4.61 -46.34 13.46
C SER A 107 -5.86 -45.67 13.98
N GLU A 108 -7.02 -46.27 13.74
CA GLU A 108 -8.33 -45.74 14.16
C GLU A 108 -8.61 -44.29 13.67
N GLY A 109 -7.90 -43.84 12.62
CA GLY A 109 -7.99 -42.49 12.07
C GLY A 109 -6.89 -41.53 12.53
N GLU A 110 -6.05 -41.90 13.49
CA GLU A 110 -4.95 -41.07 14.01
C GLU A 110 -3.60 -41.39 13.34
N PRO A 111 -2.79 -40.38 12.97
CA PRO A 111 -1.41 -40.58 12.55
C PRO A 111 -0.52 -41.21 13.64
N ARG A 112 0.43 -42.06 13.23
CA ARG A 112 1.44 -42.70 14.10
C ARG A 112 2.84 -42.10 13.87
N GLN A 113 3.69 -42.24 14.88
CA GLN A 113 5.06 -41.70 14.88
C GLN A 113 6.05 -42.54 14.07
N ASN A 114 5.75 -43.82 13.79
CA ASN A 114 6.65 -44.76 13.11
C ASN A 114 5.89 -45.61 12.09
N TYR A 115 6.56 -45.97 10.99
CA TYR A 115 6.05 -46.95 10.02
C TYR A 115 6.12 -48.38 10.58
N ASN A 116 5.26 -49.26 10.05
CA ASN A 116 5.44 -50.69 10.22
C ASN A 116 6.47 -51.17 9.21
N SER A 117 7.35 -52.08 9.63
CA SER A 117 8.39 -52.63 8.76
C SER A 117 7.89 -53.84 7.97
N SER A 118 8.21 -53.92 6.68
CA SER A 118 7.92 -55.05 5.80
C SER A 118 9.02 -55.21 4.76
N GLU A 119 9.50 -56.43 4.53
CA GLU A 119 10.53 -56.74 3.51
C GLU A 119 10.00 -56.55 2.07
N GLU A 120 8.68 -56.61 1.88
CA GLU A 120 8.02 -56.46 0.57
C GLU A 120 7.63 -54.99 0.27
N GLY A 121 7.80 -54.10 1.23
CA GLY A 121 7.39 -52.69 1.15
C GLY A 121 8.49 -51.76 0.62
N PHE A 122 8.12 -50.64 0.01
CA PHE A 122 9.09 -49.63 -0.43
C PHE A 122 9.85 -49.06 0.77
N ASP A 123 11.19 -49.05 0.71
CA ASP A 123 12.07 -48.61 1.81
C ASP A 123 11.76 -49.31 3.15
N ASN A 124 11.40 -50.59 3.06
CA ASN A 124 10.91 -51.43 4.17
C ASN A 124 9.60 -50.94 4.82
N ILE A 125 8.78 -50.14 4.15
CA ILE A 125 7.53 -49.59 4.70
C ILE A 125 6.34 -50.45 4.27
N ASP A 126 5.66 -51.05 5.25
CA ASP A 126 4.43 -51.80 4.99
C ASP A 126 3.32 -50.90 4.43
N PHE A 127 2.44 -51.48 3.61
CA PHE A 127 1.27 -50.83 3.00
C PHE A 127 1.52 -49.68 2.01
N ILE A 128 2.78 -49.44 1.60
CA ILE A 128 3.13 -48.54 0.50
C ILE A 128 3.78 -49.36 -0.60
N LYS A 129 3.26 -49.22 -1.83
CA LYS A 129 3.78 -49.91 -3.02
C LYS A 129 4.32 -48.88 -4.00
N VAL A 130 5.51 -49.17 -4.53
CA VAL A 130 6.13 -48.42 -5.62
C VAL A 130 6.44 -49.39 -6.76
N GLU A 131 5.85 -49.18 -7.93
CA GLU A 131 6.04 -50.03 -9.10
C GLU A 131 6.85 -49.29 -10.18
N LYS A 132 7.85 -49.98 -10.76
CA LYS A 132 8.69 -49.43 -11.84
C LYS A 132 8.01 -49.60 -13.20
N HIS A 133 8.12 -48.59 -14.06
CA HIS A 133 7.61 -48.63 -15.43
C HIS A 133 8.73 -48.65 -16.48
N TYR A 134 9.87 -49.28 -16.14
CA TYR A 134 11.04 -49.41 -17.00
C TYR A 134 11.69 -50.80 -16.88
N GLU A 135 12.45 -51.17 -17.92
CA GLU A 135 12.97 -52.55 -18.12
C GLU A 135 14.15 -52.93 -17.21
N ASP A 136 14.86 -51.95 -16.62
CA ASP A 136 16.02 -52.22 -15.77
C ASP A 136 15.61 -52.98 -14.49
N ASP A 137 16.37 -54.01 -14.12
CA ASP A 137 16.14 -54.80 -12.91
C ASP A 137 16.36 -53.99 -11.63
N SER A 138 17.30 -53.04 -11.67
CA SER A 138 17.63 -52.16 -10.55
C SER A 138 16.65 -51.01 -10.43
N TYR A 139 16.37 -50.58 -9.19
CA TYR A 139 15.57 -49.40 -8.95
C TYR A 139 16.41 -48.14 -9.18
N LEU A 140 16.07 -47.37 -10.21
CA LEU A 140 16.75 -46.15 -10.62
C LEU A 140 15.92 -44.91 -10.25
N MET A 141 16.60 -43.92 -9.65
CA MET A 141 16.04 -42.60 -9.34
C MET A 141 15.78 -41.80 -10.64
N ASN A 142 14.86 -40.84 -10.57
CA ASN A 142 14.48 -39.96 -11.69
C ASN A 142 13.86 -40.68 -12.89
N LEU A 143 13.46 -41.94 -12.75
CA LEU A 143 12.70 -42.66 -13.76
C LEU A 143 11.20 -42.75 -13.39
N PRO A 144 10.32 -42.97 -14.38
CA PRO A 144 8.89 -43.14 -14.14
C PRO A 144 8.62 -44.35 -13.25
N VAL A 145 7.90 -44.10 -12.15
CA VAL A 145 7.38 -45.10 -11.22
C VAL A 145 5.93 -44.78 -10.92
N SER A 146 5.21 -45.70 -10.30
CA SER A 146 3.91 -45.41 -9.72
C SER A 146 3.89 -45.69 -8.23
N ILE A 147 3.06 -44.95 -7.52
CA ILE A 147 2.86 -45.12 -6.08
C ILE A 147 1.40 -45.40 -5.77
N SER A 148 1.17 -46.36 -4.86
CA SER A 148 -0.14 -46.62 -4.25
C SER A 148 0.01 -47.02 -2.78
N TRP A 149 -1.04 -46.83 -1.97
CA TRP A 149 -1.04 -47.18 -0.55
C TRP A 149 -2.37 -47.74 -0.07
N ASP A 150 -2.37 -48.52 1.02
CA ASP A 150 -3.62 -48.96 1.68
C ASP A 150 -4.24 -47.80 2.46
N LYS A 151 -5.41 -47.34 2.03
CA LYS A 151 -6.10 -46.18 2.63
C LYS A 151 -6.59 -46.42 4.05
N ASN A 152 -6.62 -47.67 4.53
CA ASN A 152 -6.95 -47.98 5.92
C ASN A 152 -5.73 -47.89 6.84
N LYS A 153 -4.51 -47.99 6.29
CA LYS A 153 -3.26 -48.09 7.05
C LYS A 153 -2.39 -46.86 6.89
N ILE A 154 -2.45 -46.20 5.75
CA ILE A 154 -1.71 -44.99 5.43
C ILE A 154 -2.70 -43.86 5.15
N SER A 155 -2.37 -42.66 5.61
CA SER A 155 -3.07 -41.41 5.29
C SER A 155 -2.16 -40.53 4.46
N ALA A 156 -2.63 -40.10 3.29
CA ALA A 156 -1.94 -39.11 2.48
C ALA A 156 -2.42 -37.72 2.87
N LEU A 157 -1.68 -37.06 3.76
CA LEU A 157 -2.07 -35.80 4.38
C LEU A 157 -1.47 -34.61 3.65
N VAL A 158 -2.30 -33.66 3.21
CA VAL A 158 -1.83 -32.39 2.63
C VAL A 158 -1.23 -31.53 3.73
N ILE A 159 0.08 -31.25 3.67
CA ILE A 159 0.77 -30.39 4.63
C ILE A 159 0.92 -28.96 4.11
N ASP A 160 1.18 -28.79 2.82
CA ASP A 160 1.17 -27.50 2.13
C ASP A 160 0.15 -27.52 0.99
N GLY A 161 -0.62 -26.44 0.89
CA GLY A 161 -1.69 -26.29 -0.10
C GLY A 161 -3.07 -26.74 0.37
N GLN A 162 -3.31 -26.85 1.68
CA GLN A 162 -4.62 -27.24 2.21
C GLN A 162 -5.76 -26.29 1.82
N HIS A 163 -5.56 -24.96 1.94
CA HIS A 163 -6.56 -23.98 1.50
C HIS A 163 -6.80 -24.08 -0.01
N ARG A 164 -5.77 -24.42 -0.80
CA ARG A 164 -5.89 -24.63 -2.26
C ARG A 164 -6.75 -25.86 -2.56
N VAL A 165 -6.48 -26.99 -1.92
CA VAL A 165 -7.28 -28.23 -2.09
C VAL A 165 -8.72 -28.01 -1.61
N SER A 166 -8.92 -27.31 -0.49
CA SER A 166 -10.26 -26.96 0.01
C SER A 166 -11.01 -26.04 -0.95
N ALA A 167 -10.34 -25.01 -1.49
CA ALA A 167 -10.95 -24.08 -2.46
C ALA A 167 -11.31 -24.79 -3.77
N ILE A 168 -10.48 -25.72 -4.24
CA ILE A 168 -10.81 -26.58 -5.37
C ILE A 168 -12.05 -27.42 -5.02
N ARG A 169 -12.08 -28.12 -3.88
CA ARG A 169 -13.26 -28.91 -3.49
C ARG A 169 -14.54 -28.07 -3.44
N GLU A 170 -14.46 -26.85 -2.92
CA GLU A 170 -15.60 -25.94 -2.82
C GLU A 170 -16.04 -25.36 -4.17
N PHE A 171 -15.10 -24.92 -5.02
CA PHE A 171 -15.37 -24.42 -6.36
C PHE A 171 -16.04 -25.49 -7.25
N TYR A 172 -15.65 -26.75 -7.08
CA TYR A 172 -16.15 -27.86 -7.88
C TYR A 172 -17.47 -28.45 -7.38
N ASN A 173 -17.83 -28.29 -6.10
CA ASN A 173 -19.13 -28.71 -5.54
C ASN A 173 -20.34 -28.11 -6.27
N GLN A 174 -20.15 -27.04 -7.05
CA GLN A 174 -21.22 -26.26 -7.68
C GLN A 174 -21.20 -26.30 -9.23
N LYS A 175 -20.29 -27.06 -9.87
CA LYS A 175 -20.12 -27.04 -11.35
C LYS A 175 -20.19 -28.43 -11.99
N ASN A 176 -20.58 -28.49 -13.27
CA ASN A 176 -20.60 -29.73 -14.07
C ASN A 176 -19.18 -30.30 -14.24
N GLU A 177 -19.00 -31.57 -13.85
CA GLU A 177 -17.69 -32.26 -13.82
C GLU A 177 -17.03 -32.39 -15.20
N THR A 178 -17.82 -32.46 -16.27
CA THR A 178 -17.34 -32.72 -17.64
C THR A 178 -16.42 -31.63 -18.18
N THR A 179 -16.56 -30.40 -17.70
CA THR A 179 -15.77 -29.23 -18.13
C THR A 179 -14.28 -29.35 -17.80
N TYR A 180 -13.90 -30.24 -16.86
CA TYR A 180 -12.56 -30.24 -16.26
C TYR A 180 -11.86 -31.61 -16.29
N ASN A 181 -12.36 -32.55 -17.10
CA ASN A 181 -11.87 -33.94 -17.15
C ASN A 181 -10.38 -34.10 -17.55
N ASN A 182 -9.73 -33.03 -18.05
CA ASN A 182 -8.33 -33.04 -18.48
C ASN A 182 -7.45 -32.06 -17.68
N ILE A 183 -7.89 -31.62 -16.50
CA ILE A 183 -7.10 -30.73 -15.65
C ILE A 183 -6.52 -31.50 -14.47
N SER A 184 -5.22 -31.35 -14.27
CA SER A 184 -4.50 -31.87 -13.11
C SER A 184 -3.73 -30.76 -12.40
N ILE A 185 -3.41 -30.99 -11.13
CA ILE A 185 -2.49 -30.14 -10.38
C ILE A 185 -1.22 -30.93 -10.03
N PRO A 186 -0.06 -30.28 -9.97
CA PRO A 186 1.16 -30.92 -9.50
C PRO A 186 1.04 -31.30 -8.01
N VAL A 187 1.62 -32.43 -7.64
CA VAL A 187 1.73 -32.92 -6.25
C VAL A 187 3.14 -33.44 -5.99
N SER A 188 3.61 -33.25 -4.77
CA SER A 188 4.80 -33.93 -4.25
C SER A 188 4.37 -34.84 -3.11
N PHE A 189 4.43 -36.16 -3.33
CA PHE A 189 4.28 -37.13 -2.25
C PHE A 189 5.60 -37.29 -1.52
N VAL A 190 5.55 -37.17 -0.21
CA VAL A 190 6.72 -37.23 0.67
C VAL A 190 6.59 -38.47 1.56
N ILE A 191 7.65 -39.27 1.55
CA ILE A 191 7.80 -40.46 2.40
C ILE A 191 9.12 -40.32 3.14
N PHE A 192 9.06 -40.29 4.46
CA PHE A 192 10.26 -40.29 5.28
C PHE A 192 10.86 -41.70 5.32
N LYS A 193 12.18 -41.80 5.51
CA LYS A 193 12.83 -43.11 5.63
C LYS A 193 12.29 -43.88 6.84
N ASN A 194 12.20 -45.19 6.72
CA ASN A 194 11.80 -46.07 7.83
C ASN A 194 12.95 -46.31 8.81
N ILE A 195 13.29 -45.28 9.59
CA ILE A 195 14.36 -45.32 10.61
C ILE A 195 13.72 -45.10 11.98
N THR A 196 14.10 -45.89 12.98
CA THR A 196 13.53 -45.86 14.32
C THR A 196 13.71 -44.54 15.07
N ASP A 197 14.69 -43.74 14.65
CA ASP A 197 15.08 -42.48 15.31
C ASP A 197 14.30 -41.26 14.78
N ILE A 198 13.48 -41.43 13.73
CA ILE A 198 12.69 -40.34 13.15
C ILE A 198 11.26 -40.38 13.72
N ASP A 199 10.89 -39.38 14.51
CA ASP A 199 9.49 -39.13 14.85
C ASP A 199 8.79 -38.50 13.63
N LEU A 200 8.00 -39.30 12.91
CA LEU A 200 7.32 -38.88 11.68
C LEU A 200 6.40 -37.66 11.90
N ILE A 201 5.81 -37.50 13.09
CA ILE A 201 4.95 -36.35 13.41
C ILE A 201 5.81 -35.09 13.52
N GLN A 202 6.95 -35.16 14.19
CA GLN A 202 7.89 -34.03 14.30
C GLN A 202 8.51 -33.68 12.95
N ALA A 203 8.93 -34.68 12.17
CA ALA A 203 9.47 -34.47 10.82
C ALA A 203 8.43 -33.79 9.90
N THR A 204 7.17 -34.23 9.97
CA THR A 204 6.07 -33.60 9.21
C THR A 204 5.84 -32.15 9.63
N ARG A 205 5.93 -31.86 10.94
CA ARG A 205 5.81 -30.49 11.47
C ARG A 205 6.96 -29.59 11.03
N ALA A 206 8.20 -30.09 11.08
CA ALA A 206 9.37 -29.37 10.62
C ALA A 206 9.22 -29.02 9.13
N LEU A 207 8.88 -30.01 8.30
CA LEU A 207 8.61 -29.80 6.88
C LEU A 207 7.47 -28.78 6.65
N PHE A 208 6.38 -28.85 7.42
CA PHE A 208 5.30 -27.86 7.36
C PHE A 208 5.79 -26.44 7.69
N ILE A 209 6.57 -26.28 8.76
CA ILE A 209 7.12 -24.98 9.18
C ILE A 209 8.05 -24.43 8.10
N ASP A 210 8.95 -25.25 7.59
CA ASP A 210 9.96 -24.84 6.60
C ASP A 210 9.28 -24.41 5.29
N VAL A 211 8.34 -25.21 4.76
CA VAL A 211 7.63 -24.88 3.52
C VAL A 211 6.80 -23.60 3.65
N ASN A 212 6.20 -23.33 4.82
CA ASN A 212 5.35 -22.15 5.00
C ASN A 212 6.11 -20.89 5.41
N ASN A 213 7.29 -21.00 6.02
CA ASN A 213 8.08 -19.85 6.48
C ASN A 213 9.21 -19.44 5.50
N THR A 214 9.53 -20.26 4.50
CA THR A 214 10.57 -19.95 3.50
C THR A 214 10.12 -18.93 2.45
N PRO A 215 8.88 -18.93 1.91
CA PRO A 215 8.45 -17.93 0.94
C PRO A 215 8.42 -16.53 1.56
N ARG A 216 9.28 -15.65 1.06
CA ARG A 216 9.30 -14.23 1.44
C ARG A 216 8.39 -13.44 0.51
N LEU A 217 7.70 -12.46 1.07
CA LEU A 217 6.89 -11.53 0.28
C LEU A 217 7.81 -10.62 -0.53
N VAL A 218 7.55 -10.53 -1.83
CA VAL A 218 8.19 -9.56 -2.70
C VAL A 218 7.83 -8.15 -2.20
N SER A 219 8.83 -7.29 -2.06
CA SER A 219 8.60 -5.91 -1.62
C SER A 219 7.67 -5.15 -2.55
N GLU A 220 6.88 -4.22 -1.98
CA GLU A 220 5.99 -3.36 -2.78
C GLU A 220 6.75 -2.60 -3.88
N GLU A 221 7.97 -2.13 -3.60
CA GLU A 221 8.81 -1.42 -4.57
C GLU A 221 9.07 -2.26 -5.83
N LYS A 222 9.28 -3.57 -5.67
CA LYS A 222 9.44 -4.49 -6.81
C LYS A 222 8.11 -4.77 -7.48
N LEU A 223 7.05 -5.00 -6.70
CA LEU A 223 5.70 -5.24 -7.23
C LEU A 223 5.25 -4.10 -8.15
N ILE A 224 5.59 -2.84 -7.83
CA ILE A 224 5.33 -1.67 -8.69
C ILE A 224 5.75 -1.91 -10.15
N PHE A 225 6.90 -2.54 -10.37
CA PHE A 225 7.45 -2.74 -11.72
C PHE A 225 7.05 -4.06 -12.38
N ILE A 226 6.70 -5.09 -11.61
CA ILE A 226 6.47 -6.45 -12.14
C ILE A 226 5.00 -6.86 -12.20
N ASP A 227 4.12 -6.25 -11.42
CA ASP A 227 2.70 -6.64 -11.38
C ASP A 227 1.87 -5.80 -12.34
N ASP A 228 1.76 -6.29 -13.57
CA ASP A 228 1.07 -5.57 -14.64
C ASP A 228 -0.46 -5.58 -14.56
N ARG A 229 -1.02 -6.24 -13.55
CA ARG A 229 -2.47 -6.38 -13.36
C ARG A 229 -3.05 -5.32 -12.44
N ASN A 230 -2.21 -4.61 -11.69
CA ASN A 230 -2.66 -3.59 -10.76
C ASN A 230 -2.43 -2.19 -11.36
N ILE A 231 -3.51 -1.47 -11.64
CA ILE A 231 -3.42 -0.17 -12.32
C ILE A 231 -2.60 0.87 -11.52
N GLN A 232 -2.55 0.81 -10.19
CA GLN A 232 -1.80 1.78 -9.39
C GLN A 232 -0.30 1.57 -9.50
N ARG A 233 0.11 0.30 -9.43
CA ARG A 233 1.50 -0.12 -9.64
C ARG A 233 1.95 0.30 -11.03
N ARG A 234 1.12 0.04 -12.05
CA ARG A 234 1.37 0.47 -13.43
C ARG A 234 1.46 1.99 -13.61
N ILE A 235 0.57 2.79 -13.00
CA ILE A 235 0.67 4.26 -13.01
C ILE A 235 2.01 4.69 -12.39
N THR A 236 2.38 4.10 -11.26
CA THR A 236 3.64 4.43 -10.57
C THR A 236 4.86 4.06 -11.40
N ALA A 237 4.89 2.87 -12.00
CA ALA A 237 5.96 2.45 -12.89
C ALA A 237 6.09 3.39 -14.10
N LYS A 238 4.95 3.82 -14.68
CA LYS A 238 4.92 4.78 -15.79
C LYS A 238 5.44 6.16 -15.42
N ILE A 239 5.11 6.66 -14.23
CA ILE A 239 5.68 7.93 -13.70
C ILE A 239 7.22 7.89 -13.70
N LEU A 240 7.81 6.71 -13.53
CA LEU A 240 9.25 6.51 -13.50
C LEU A 240 9.86 6.12 -14.85
N GLY A 241 9.05 6.07 -15.91
CA GLY A 241 9.54 5.80 -17.27
C GLY A 241 9.57 4.33 -17.68
N ALA A 242 8.87 3.43 -16.96
CA ALA A 242 8.76 2.04 -17.39
C ALA A 242 7.96 1.92 -18.70
N ASN A 243 8.42 1.03 -19.58
CA ASN A 243 7.71 0.74 -20.83
C ASN A 243 6.43 -0.07 -20.57
N ASP A 244 5.60 -0.19 -21.62
CA ASP A 244 4.45 -1.09 -21.57
C ASP A 244 4.88 -2.55 -21.72
N PRO A 245 4.15 -3.50 -21.10
CA PRO A 245 4.48 -4.91 -21.21
C PRO A 245 4.49 -5.34 -22.68
N GLY A 246 5.52 -6.07 -23.08
CA GLY A 246 5.70 -6.53 -24.47
C GLY A 246 6.33 -5.50 -25.41
N ASN A 247 6.59 -4.26 -24.96
CA ASN A 247 7.44 -3.34 -25.71
C ASN A 247 8.90 -3.84 -25.66
N GLN A 248 9.49 -4.10 -26.83
CA GLN A 248 10.85 -4.61 -26.97
C GLN A 248 11.91 -3.49 -27.01
N GLU A 249 11.47 -2.24 -27.10
CA GLU A 249 12.39 -1.11 -26.98
C GLU A 249 12.96 -1.05 -25.57
N GLU A 250 14.23 -0.68 -25.51
CA GLU A 250 14.94 -0.43 -24.28
C GLU A 250 14.19 0.64 -23.47
N ASP A 251 13.80 0.30 -22.25
CA ASP A 251 13.11 1.23 -21.36
C ASP A 251 14.08 2.28 -20.82
N ILE A 252 13.52 3.33 -20.21
CA ILE A 252 14.34 4.41 -19.63
C ILE A 252 15.33 3.84 -18.60
N TYR A 253 14.94 2.80 -17.88
CA TYR A 253 15.76 2.12 -16.89
C TYR A 253 17.03 1.51 -17.50
N GLN A 254 16.89 0.80 -18.61
CA GLN A 254 17.98 0.16 -19.34
C GLN A 254 18.83 1.22 -20.07
N LYS A 255 18.19 2.20 -20.72
CA LYS A 255 18.89 3.31 -21.41
C LYS A 255 19.78 4.09 -20.44
N MET A 256 19.32 4.32 -19.22
CA MET A 256 20.11 5.00 -18.17
C MET A 256 21.34 4.23 -17.72
N LEU A 257 21.37 2.90 -17.88
CA LEU A 257 22.56 2.09 -17.59
C LEU A 257 23.59 2.15 -18.73
N ASN A 258 23.15 2.47 -19.95
CA ASN A 258 23.97 2.41 -21.17
C ASN A 258 24.38 3.79 -21.71
N ASP A 259 23.64 4.85 -21.41
CA ASP A 259 23.93 6.23 -21.84
C ASP A 259 23.96 7.18 -20.63
N GLU A 260 25.17 7.65 -20.35
CA GLU A 260 25.50 8.45 -19.16
C GLU A 260 24.96 9.89 -19.25
N ASN A 261 24.60 10.36 -20.46
CA ASN A 261 24.02 11.69 -20.70
C ASN A 261 22.48 11.70 -20.68
N PHE A 262 21.83 10.57 -20.42
CA PHE A 262 20.54 10.33 -21.06
C PHE A 262 19.35 11.16 -20.54
N CYS A 263 19.27 11.65 -19.29
CA CYS A 263 17.96 12.14 -18.79
C CYS A 263 17.95 13.20 -17.67
N LEU A 264 18.52 14.38 -17.92
CA LEU A 264 18.26 15.56 -17.06
C LEU A 264 17.30 16.58 -17.69
N ASP A 265 17.18 16.61 -19.02
CA ASP A 265 16.34 17.59 -19.73
C ASP A 265 14.91 17.12 -20.04
N LYS A 266 14.68 15.81 -19.98
CA LYS A 266 13.35 15.27 -20.24
C LYS A 266 12.42 15.47 -19.03
N ASN A 267 11.17 15.82 -19.32
CA ASN A 267 10.14 16.12 -18.32
C ASN A 267 8.94 15.16 -18.42
N ASP A 268 9.03 14.11 -19.24
CA ASP A 268 8.01 13.08 -19.48
C ASP A 268 8.00 11.96 -18.42
N PHE A 269 9.01 11.89 -17.56
CA PHE A 269 9.04 11.00 -16.39
C PHE A 269 9.84 11.60 -15.22
N ILE A 270 9.69 11.05 -14.02
CA ILE A 270 10.53 11.43 -12.86
C ILE A 270 11.84 10.66 -12.92
N ASN A 271 12.95 11.39 -12.92
CA ASN A 271 14.27 10.76 -12.90
C ASN A 271 14.46 9.96 -11.60
N ARG A 272 14.59 8.64 -11.74
CA ARG A 272 14.79 7.67 -10.66
C ARG A 272 16.00 7.99 -9.77
N TYR A 273 17.08 8.56 -10.31
CA TYR A 273 18.25 8.95 -9.51
C TYR A 273 18.00 10.15 -8.59
N LEU A 274 16.85 10.83 -8.76
CA LEU A 274 16.37 11.83 -7.83
C LEU A 274 15.39 11.21 -6.80
N LEU A 275 15.17 9.90 -6.79
CA LEU A 275 14.28 9.24 -5.85
C LEU A 275 15.01 8.19 -5.02
N GLU A 276 14.72 8.15 -3.73
CA GLU A 276 15.16 7.07 -2.86
C GLU A 276 14.37 5.79 -3.15
N GLU A 277 15.11 4.68 -3.23
CA GLU A 277 14.58 3.33 -3.31
C GLU A 277 15.27 2.50 -2.23
N SER A 278 14.48 1.73 -1.47
CA SER A 278 15.01 0.92 -0.39
C SER A 278 15.81 -0.27 -0.90
N GLY A 279 15.53 -0.73 -2.13
CA GLY A 279 16.25 -1.83 -2.78
C GLY A 279 16.07 -3.17 -2.08
N LYS A 280 15.15 -3.27 -1.12
CA LYS A 280 14.96 -4.49 -0.34
C LYS A 280 14.22 -5.52 -1.15
N ASP A 281 14.78 -6.72 -1.16
CA ASP A 281 14.21 -7.86 -1.86
C ASP A 281 13.00 -8.46 -1.13
N ASP A 282 12.94 -8.25 0.19
CA ASP A 282 11.97 -8.89 1.07
C ASP A 282 11.29 -7.89 2.04
N GLU A 283 9.99 -8.06 2.28
CA GLU A 283 9.24 -7.34 3.32
C GLU A 283 9.54 -7.89 4.74
N GLU A 284 10.76 -7.75 5.27
CA GLU A 284 11.01 -8.04 6.68
C GLU A 284 10.47 -6.91 7.59
N HIS A 285 9.26 -7.12 8.15
CA HIS A 285 8.66 -6.59 9.40
C HIS A 285 8.96 -5.17 9.93
N ARG A 286 9.53 -4.26 9.15
CA ARG A 286 9.70 -2.85 9.54
C ARG A 286 8.84 -2.00 8.63
N GLY A 287 7.83 -1.38 9.24
CA GLY A 287 6.89 -0.48 8.57
C GLY A 287 7.63 0.44 7.61
N PHE A 288 7.15 0.43 6.36
CA PHE A 288 7.57 1.22 5.20
C PHE A 288 7.40 2.73 5.42
N LEU A 289 7.98 3.26 6.49
CA LEU A 289 8.22 4.67 6.64
C LEU A 289 9.72 4.87 6.38
N SER A 290 10.12 4.71 5.12
CA SER A 290 11.33 5.35 4.61
C SER A 290 11.20 6.82 4.99
N ASN A 291 11.93 7.20 6.04
CA ASN A 291 11.78 8.52 6.61
C ASN A 291 12.50 9.50 5.67
N HIS A 292 11.86 10.60 5.31
CA HIS A 292 12.51 11.60 4.46
C HIS A 292 13.66 12.35 5.15
N ARG A 293 14.05 11.96 6.37
CA ARG A 293 15.24 12.50 7.06
C ARG A 293 16.53 11.84 6.53
N THR A 294 16.44 10.85 5.65
CA THR A 294 17.57 10.13 5.05
C THR A 294 17.70 10.36 3.54
N LEU A 295 16.96 11.32 2.99
CA LEU A 295 17.13 11.72 1.59
C LEU A 295 18.47 12.43 1.42
N PHE A 296 19.20 12.09 0.36
CA PHE A 296 20.35 12.86 -0.06
C PHE A 296 19.92 14.23 -0.60
N PRO A 297 20.84 15.22 -0.67
CA PRO A 297 20.51 16.54 -1.18
C PRO A 297 19.93 16.55 -2.60
N TRP A 298 20.35 15.63 -3.47
CA TRP A 298 19.84 15.48 -4.83
C TRP A 298 18.54 14.67 -4.94
N GLU A 299 18.12 13.96 -3.88
CA GLU A 299 16.87 13.19 -3.88
C GLU A 299 15.69 14.06 -3.47
N ILE A 300 14.59 13.98 -4.22
CA ILE A 300 13.37 14.78 -4.04
C ILE A 300 12.27 14.05 -3.27
N SER A 301 12.23 12.71 -3.31
CA SER A 301 11.25 11.87 -2.61
C SER A 301 11.72 10.40 -2.58
N ASN A 302 10.83 9.48 -2.21
CA ASN A 302 11.01 8.05 -2.39
C ASN A 302 9.83 7.43 -3.13
N ILE A 303 10.09 6.30 -3.79
CA ILE A 303 9.09 5.62 -4.64
C ILE A 303 7.81 5.27 -3.86
N MET A 304 7.96 4.86 -2.60
CA MET A 304 6.83 4.49 -1.73
C MET A 304 5.95 5.68 -1.35
N THR A 305 6.52 6.88 -1.26
CA THR A 305 5.76 8.11 -0.99
C THR A 305 4.94 8.52 -2.21
N VAL A 306 5.52 8.40 -3.41
CA VAL A 306 4.78 8.61 -4.67
C VAL A 306 3.65 7.59 -4.80
N HIS A 307 3.96 6.31 -4.60
CA HIS A 307 3.00 5.22 -4.74
C HIS A 307 1.87 5.26 -3.70
N ARG A 308 2.22 5.19 -2.41
CA ARG A 308 1.22 5.02 -1.34
C ARG A 308 0.61 6.34 -0.87
N ASN A 309 1.40 7.40 -0.70
CA ASN A 309 0.88 8.64 -0.10
C ASN A 309 0.23 9.54 -1.14
N ILE A 310 0.89 9.75 -2.29
CA ILE A 310 0.40 10.69 -3.31
C ILE A 310 -0.62 10.01 -4.21
N LEU A 311 -0.23 8.94 -4.91
CA LEU A 311 -1.13 8.27 -5.84
C LEU A 311 -2.30 7.60 -5.10
N ALA A 312 -2.02 6.65 -4.22
CA ALA A 312 -3.07 5.88 -3.55
C ALA A 312 -3.91 6.72 -2.58
N ASN A 313 -3.29 7.43 -1.62
CA ASN A 313 -4.06 8.07 -0.53
C ASN A 313 -4.59 9.48 -0.86
N ILE A 314 -4.08 10.15 -1.91
CA ILE A 314 -4.54 11.50 -2.29
C ILE A 314 -5.27 11.46 -3.63
N LEU A 315 -4.60 11.05 -4.71
CA LEU A 315 -5.19 11.12 -6.06
C LEU A 315 -6.30 10.10 -6.30
N LEU A 316 -6.18 8.91 -5.69
CA LEU A 316 -7.18 7.85 -5.79
C LEU A 316 -8.12 7.80 -4.59
N LYS A 317 -8.31 8.91 -3.89
CA LYS A 317 -9.25 9.02 -2.78
C LYS A 317 -10.63 9.48 -3.24
N TYR A 318 -11.68 8.69 -2.95
CA TYR A 318 -13.06 9.00 -3.37
C TYR A 318 -13.83 9.79 -2.30
N MET A 319 -13.67 9.44 -1.02
CA MET A 319 -14.28 10.12 0.14
C MET A 319 -13.32 10.16 1.35
N ASP A 320 -13.71 10.84 2.44
CA ASP A 320 -13.01 10.82 3.73
C ASP A 320 -13.06 9.46 4.47
N ALA A 321 -13.48 8.38 3.80
CA ALA A 321 -13.43 7.01 4.30
C ALA A 321 -11.96 6.61 4.54
N ASP A 322 -11.59 6.47 5.82
CA ASP A 322 -10.36 5.88 6.37
C ASP A 322 -9.04 6.05 5.59
N LYS A 323 -8.82 7.18 4.90
CA LYS A 323 -7.54 7.57 4.28
C LYS A 323 -6.91 6.46 3.42
N THR A 324 -7.68 5.83 2.53
CA THR A 324 -7.17 4.82 1.60
C THR A 324 -7.54 5.12 0.15
N ARG A 325 -6.80 4.52 -0.77
CA ARG A 325 -7.13 4.40 -2.20
C ARG A 325 -8.51 3.81 -2.42
N ASP A 326 -9.16 4.17 -3.52
CA ASP A 326 -10.51 3.70 -3.84
C ASP A 326 -10.76 3.70 -5.36
N ILE A 327 -11.20 2.56 -5.91
CA ILE A 327 -11.47 2.42 -7.35
C ILE A 327 -12.53 3.41 -7.84
N ARG A 328 -13.45 3.82 -6.96
CA ARG A 328 -14.48 4.82 -7.27
C ARG A 328 -13.89 6.16 -7.68
N SER A 329 -12.65 6.47 -7.28
CA SER A 329 -11.95 7.67 -7.76
C SER A 329 -11.65 7.64 -9.25
N ILE A 330 -11.28 6.46 -9.78
CA ILE A 330 -11.06 6.25 -11.22
C ILE A 330 -12.41 6.31 -11.94
N ALA A 331 -13.42 5.60 -11.43
CA ALA A 331 -14.78 5.65 -11.96
C ALA A 331 -15.34 7.08 -11.99
N LYS A 332 -15.03 7.91 -10.99
CA LYS A 332 -15.44 9.32 -10.93
C LYS A 332 -14.78 10.17 -12.01
N GLN A 333 -13.51 9.91 -12.35
CA GLN A 333 -12.86 10.58 -13.47
C GLN A 333 -13.51 10.19 -14.81
N LEU A 334 -13.86 8.91 -14.96
CA LEU A 334 -14.51 8.36 -16.15
C LEU A 334 -15.95 8.88 -16.33
N ASN A 335 -16.83 8.63 -15.36
CA ASN A 335 -18.23 9.04 -15.41
C ASN A 335 -18.85 9.17 -14.00
N SER A 336 -18.87 10.39 -13.46
CA SER A 336 -19.41 10.65 -12.12
C SER A 336 -20.91 10.37 -11.99
N THR A 337 -21.70 10.64 -13.04
CA THR A 337 -23.16 10.44 -13.01
C THR A 337 -23.53 8.97 -12.91
N ILE A 338 -22.85 8.10 -13.66
CA ILE A 338 -23.10 6.65 -13.56
C ILE A 338 -22.58 6.08 -12.24
N LEU A 339 -21.44 6.57 -11.74
CA LEU A 339 -20.96 6.19 -10.43
C LEU A 339 -21.98 6.52 -9.33
N GLU A 340 -22.56 7.72 -9.35
CA GLU A 340 -23.62 8.11 -8.40
C GLU A 340 -24.86 7.21 -8.53
N GLU A 341 -25.27 6.83 -9.75
CA GLU A 341 -26.37 5.87 -9.96
C GLU A 341 -26.09 4.50 -9.32
N ILE A 342 -24.85 3.99 -9.44
CA ILE A 342 -24.44 2.72 -8.83
C ILE A 342 -24.43 2.80 -7.30
N GLU A 343 -23.85 3.87 -6.74
CA GLU A 343 -23.76 4.06 -5.28
C GLU A 343 -25.13 4.28 -4.63
N LEU A 344 -26.09 4.88 -5.36
CA LEU A 344 -27.46 5.12 -4.89
C LEU A 344 -28.38 3.89 -5.01
N THR A 345 -27.93 2.81 -5.64
CA THR A 345 -28.74 1.60 -5.81
C THR A 345 -28.95 0.91 -4.46
N GLU A 346 -30.19 0.66 -4.04
CA GLU A 346 -30.51 0.17 -2.68
C GLU A 346 -30.82 -1.33 -2.61
N SER A 347 -31.00 -2.00 -3.75
CA SER A 347 -31.43 -3.40 -3.81
C SER A 347 -30.76 -4.21 -4.92
N VAL A 348 -30.70 -5.53 -4.75
CA VAL A 348 -30.11 -6.45 -5.77
C VAL A 348 -30.97 -6.45 -7.03
N GLU A 349 -32.29 -6.28 -6.91
CA GLU A 349 -33.24 -6.23 -8.01
C GLU A 349 -32.99 -5.01 -8.92
N GLU A 350 -32.56 -3.89 -8.34
CA GLU A 350 -32.12 -2.71 -9.07
C GLU A 350 -30.82 -2.93 -9.85
N LEU A 351 -29.98 -3.91 -9.47
CA LEU A 351 -28.83 -4.38 -10.24
C LEU A 351 -29.07 -5.70 -10.97
N SER A 352 -30.29 -5.93 -11.47
CA SER A 352 -30.55 -7.07 -12.38
C SER A 352 -29.60 -7.07 -13.59
N GLU A 353 -29.33 -8.25 -14.16
CA GLU A 353 -28.49 -8.38 -15.37
C GLU A 353 -28.93 -7.43 -16.51
N SER A 354 -30.25 -7.25 -16.67
CA SER A 354 -30.81 -6.34 -17.67
C SER A 354 -30.49 -4.86 -17.41
N LYS A 355 -30.43 -4.44 -16.14
CA LYS A 355 -30.11 -3.07 -15.74
C LYS A 355 -28.61 -2.82 -15.76
N ILE A 356 -27.81 -3.81 -15.35
CA ILE A 356 -26.35 -3.82 -15.54
C ILE A 356 -26.03 -3.62 -17.03
N GLN A 357 -26.66 -4.38 -17.93
CA GLN A 357 -26.45 -4.22 -19.36
C GLN A 357 -26.84 -2.81 -19.84
N LYS A 358 -27.97 -2.25 -19.39
CA LYS A 358 -28.34 -0.86 -19.71
C LYS A 358 -27.34 0.17 -19.20
N ILE A 359 -26.74 -0.05 -18.03
CA ILE A 359 -25.67 0.81 -17.50
C ILE A 359 -24.45 0.72 -18.42
N LYS A 360 -24.04 -0.49 -18.81
CA LYS A 360 -22.94 -0.71 -19.77
C LYS A 360 -23.21 -0.05 -21.13
N ASP A 361 -24.39 -0.25 -21.70
CA ASP A 361 -24.78 0.36 -22.98
C ASP A 361 -24.73 1.88 -22.91
N ARG A 362 -25.13 2.47 -21.76
CA ARG A 362 -25.03 3.92 -21.52
C ARG A 362 -23.58 4.39 -21.40
N LEU A 363 -22.73 3.65 -20.70
CA LEU A 363 -21.30 3.95 -20.60
C LEU A 363 -20.65 3.92 -22.00
N ILE A 364 -20.95 2.90 -22.81
CA ILE A 364 -20.51 2.81 -24.22
C ILE A 364 -21.02 4.01 -25.03
N SER A 365 -22.30 4.37 -24.89
CA SER A 365 -22.89 5.51 -25.60
C SER A 365 -22.28 6.86 -25.20
N ASN A 366 -21.71 6.95 -24.00
CA ASN A 366 -20.94 8.11 -23.52
C ASN A 366 -19.48 8.09 -24.01
N GLY A 367 -19.09 7.11 -24.83
CA GLY A 367 -17.80 7.03 -25.49
C GLY A 367 -16.71 6.30 -24.70
N LEU A 368 -17.06 5.53 -23.65
CA LEU A 368 -16.07 4.77 -22.90
C LEU A 368 -15.57 3.56 -23.69
N SER A 369 -14.27 3.28 -23.60
CA SER A 369 -13.64 2.10 -24.22
C SER A 369 -13.91 0.82 -23.42
N ASP A 370 -13.72 -0.35 -24.05
CA ASP A 370 -13.89 -1.67 -23.41
C ASP A 370 -12.99 -1.86 -22.17
N SER A 371 -11.88 -1.12 -22.14
CA SER A 371 -10.92 -1.11 -21.04
C SER A 371 -11.41 -0.25 -19.88
N GLU A 372 -12.08 0.86 -20.16
CA GLU A 372 -12.74 1.72 -19.15
C GLU A 372 -13.98 1.07 -18.53
N LEU A 373 -14.72 0.27 -19.31
CA LEU A 373 -15.84 -0.50 -18.79
C LEU A 373 -15.42 -1.52 -17.73
N GLU A 374 -14.20 -2.07 -17.79
CA GLU A 374 -13.73 -3.05 -16.81
C GLU A 374 -13.60 -2.46 -15.39
N VAL A 375 -13.30 -1.16 -15.28
CA VAL A 375 -13.30 -0.43 -14.01
C VAL A 375 -14.71 -0.44 -13.39
N PHE A 376 -15.73 -0.18 -14.20
CA PHE A 376 -17.12 -0.21 -13.76
C PHE A 376 -17.62 -1.63 -13.49
N ASP A 377 -17.15 -2.62 -14.25
CA ASP A 377 -17.48 -4.04 -14.01
C ASP A 377 -17.01 -4.49 -12.63
N ASN A 378 -15.75 -4.18 -12.27
CA ASN A 378 -15.23 -4.48 -10.94
C ASN A 378 -16.07 -3.79 -9.84
N LEU A 379 -16.43 -2.52 -10.04
CA LEU A 379 -17.28 -1.79 -9.07
C LEU A 379 -18.68 -2.39 -8.95
N LEU A 380 -19.32 -2.74 -10.08
CA LEU A 380 -20.64 -3.36 -10.10
C LEU A 380 -20.64 -4.71 -9.38
N ILE A 381 -19.60 -5.54 -9.59
CA ILE A 381 -19.45 -6.82 -8.88
C ILE A 381 -19.36 -6.59 -7.36
N LEU A 382 -18.54 -5.63 -6.92
CA LEU A 382 -18.41 -5.29 -5.50
C LEU A 382 -19.74 -4.77 -4.93
N ARG A 383 -20.45 -3.93 -5.68
CA ARG A 383 -21.74 -3.36 -5.25
C ARG A 383 -22.81 -4.43 -5.15
N THR A 384 -22.92 -5.32 -6.14
CA THR A 384 -23.89 -6.44 -6.12
C THR A 384 -23.64 -7.33 -4.91
N ARG A 385 -22.39 -7.74 -4.66
CA ARG A 385 -22.06 -8.56 -3.49
C ARG A 385 -22.46 -7.89 -2.17
N HIS A 386 -22.19 -6.60 -2.04
CA HIS A 386 -22.56 -5.84 -0.85
C HIS A 386 -24.09 -5.80 -0.64
N LEU A 387 -24.87 -5.61 -1.71
CA LEU A 387 -26.33 -5.62 -1.64
C LEU A 387 -26.88 -7.01 -1.32
N GLU A 388 -26.28 -8.08 -1.84
CA GLU A 388 -26.64 -9.47 -1.50
C GLU A 388 -26.39 -9.75 -0.01
N GLU A 389 -25.26 -9.29 0.55
CA GLU A 389 -24.95 -9.41 1.97
C GLU A 389 -25.94 -8.62 2.84
N LEU A 390 -26.34 -7.41 2.41
CA LEU A 390 -27.37 -6.62 3.09
C LEU A 390 -28.74 -7.32 3.05
N GLN A 391 -29.15 -7.86 1.90
CA GLN A 391 -30.42 -8.57 1.74
C GLN A 391 -30.44 -9.88 2.54
N GLN A 392 -29.30 -10.58 2.64
CA GLN A 392 -29.16 -11.76 3.48
C GLN A 392 -29.28 -11.40 4.97
N ALA A 393 -28.58 -10.36 5.41
CA ALA A 393 -28.67 -9.87 6.78
C ALA A 393 -30.10 -9.50 7.16
N GLN A 394 -30.79 -8.72 6.31
CA GLN A 394 -32.20 -8.38 6.53
C GLN A 394 -33.07 -9.63 6.71
N ARG A 395 -32.86 -10.68 5.90
CA ARG A 395 -33.61 -11.94 6.04
C ARG A 395 -33.33 -12.66 7.34
N ASP A 396 -32.06 -12.70 7.77
CA ASP A 396 -31.66 -13.41 8.99
C ASP A 396 -32.24 -12.74 10.25
N PHE A 397 -32.24 -11.40 10.31
CA PHE A 397 -32.83 -10.63 11.40
C PHE A 397 -34.37 -10.61 11.36
N MET A 398 -35.02 -10.75 10.20
CA MET A 398 -36.48 -10.72 10.06
C MET A 398 -37.17 -12.10 10.22
N THR A 399 -36.51 -13.10 10.82
CA THR A 399 -37.09 -14.45 11.00
C THR A 399 -38.17 -14.53 12.11
N GLY A 400 -38.50 -13.42 12.78
CA GLY A 400 -39.58 -13.28 13.76
C GLY A 400 -40.70 -12.33 13.31
N SER A 401 -41.92 -12.49 13.86
CA SER A 401 -43.12 -11.77 13.40
C SER A 401 -43.22 -10.30 13.84
N VAL A 402 -42.34 -9.81 14.72
CA VAL A 402 -42.18 -8.40 15.08
C VAL A 402 -40.74 -8.23 15.57
N ALA A 403 -39.92 -7.46 14.84
CA ALA A 403 -38.60 -7.07 15.35
C ALA A 403 -38.79 -6.13 16.54
N ASP A 404 -38.11 -6.40 17.66
CA ASP A 404 -38.07 -5.45 18.75
C ASP A 404 -37.06 -4.33 18.47
N SER A 405 -37.07 -3.27 19.28
CA SER A 405 -36.18 -2.11 19.09
C SER A 405 -34.69 -2.46 19.23
N GLU A 406 -34.37 -3.60 19.85
CA GLU A 406 -33.00 -4.07 20.01
C GLU A 406 -32.53 -4.76 18.71
N GLU A 407 -33.38 -5.60 18.11
CA GLU A 407 -33.13 -6.21 16.79
C GLU A 407 -32.99 -5.18 15.65
N GLU A 408 -33.78 -4.09 15.67
CA GLU A 408 -33.63 -2.99 14.72
C GLU A 408 -32.30 -2.25 14.89
N ALA A 409 -31.86 -2.03 16.13
CA ALA A 409 -30.58 -1.38 16.41
C ALA A 409 -29.39 -2.27 15.98
N ASP A 410 -29.47 -3.57 16.25
CA ASP A 410 -28.47 -4.56 15.83
C ASP A 410 -28.38 -4.65 14.30
N LEU A 411 -29.52 -4.61 13.60
CA LEU A 411 -29.55 -4.58 12.14
C LEU A 411 -28.87 -3.33 11.58
N GLU A 412 -29.15 -2.15 12.14
CA GLU A 412 -28.50 -0.90 11.69
C GLU A 412 -26.99 -0.87 11.98
N GLU A 413 -26.56 -1.42 13.12
CA GLU A 413 -25.13 -1.61 13.40
C GLU A 413 -24.50 -2.59 12.40
N PHE A 414 -25.17 -3.69 12.08
CA PHE A 414 -24.69 -4.65 11.09
C PHE A 414 -24.59 -4.06 9.69
N LYS A 415 -25.59 -3.28 9.24
CA LYS A 415 -25.54 -2.54 7.97
C LYS A 415 -24.35 -1.58 7.92
N ARG A 416 -24.07 -0.87 9.03
CA ARG A 416 -22.89 -0.01 9.13
C ARG A 416 -21.59 -0.80 8.98
N ILE A 417 -21.50 -2.00 9.56
CA ILE A 417 -20.35 -2.90 9.40
C ILE A 417 -20.21 -3.32 7.93
N LEU A 418 -21.29 -3.75 7.28
CA LEU A 418 -21.28 -4.14 5.86
C LEU A 418 -20.89 -2.97 4.94
N ASN A 419 -21.35 -1.75 5.21
CA ASN A 419 -20.93 -0.56 4.47
C ASN A 419 -19.42 -0.30 4.63
N ASN A 420 -18.87 -0.50 5.83
CA ASN A 420 -17.43 -0.41 6.05
C ASN A 420 -16.66 -1.49 5.29
N ILE A 421 -17.19 -2.72 5.20
CA ILE A 421 -16.60 -3.82 4.43
C ILE A 421 -16.61 -3.47 2.93
N TYR A 422 -17.73 -2.98 2.39
CA TYR A 422 -17.82 -2.52 1.00
C TYR A 422 -16.80 -1.43 0.68
N ASN A 423 -16.67 -0.43 1.56
CA ASN A 423 -15.66 0.61 1.42
C ASN A 423 -14.23 0.02 1.43
N GLN A 424 -13.95 -0.92 2.34
CA GLN A 424 -12.66 -1.61 2.38
C GLN A 424 -12.40 -2.43 1.10
N ASP A 425 -13.43 -3.09 0.57
CA ASP A 425 -13.32 -3.88 -0.65
C ASP A 425 -13.02 -3.03 -1.88
N CYS A 426 -13.63 -1.84 -1.99
CA CYS A 426 -13.30 -0.86 -3.03
C CYS A 426 -11.85 -0.33 -2.95
N SER A 427 -11.20 -0.53 -1.80
CA SER A 427 -9.84 -0.09 -1.49
C SER A 427 -8.77 -1.20 -1.55
N LYS A 428 -9.19 -2.46 -1.70
CA LYS A 428 -8.28 -3.62 -1.82
C LYS A 428 -7.60 -3.64 -3.19
N ASP A 429 -6.41 -4.24 -3.25
CA ASP A 429 -5.69 -4.42 -4.52
C ASP A 429 -6.53 -5.14 -5.58
N SER A 430 -7.37 -6.10 -5.17
CA SER A 430 -8.26 -6.84 -6.06
C SER A 430 -9.28 -5.97 -6.78
N ALA A 431 -9.72 -4.85 -6.19
CA ALA A 431 -10.59 -3.91 -6.92
C ALA A 431 -9.86 -3.29 -8.11
N PHE A 432 -8.55 -3.06 -7.98
CA PHE A 432 -7.68 -2.47 -8.99
C PHE A 432 -7.06 -3.52 -9.94
N GLU A 433 -7.39 -4.80 -9.78
CA GLU A 433 -6.93 -5.87 -10.67
C GLU A 433 -7.76 -5.88 -11.97
N ILE A 434 -7.12 -5.45 -13.07
CA ILE A 434 -7.68 -5.38 -14.42
C ILE A 434 -6.79 -6.21 -15.34
N ASN A 435 -7.31 -6.68 -16.47
CA ASN A 435 -6.48 -7.35 -17.48
C ASN A 435 -5.30 -6.45 -17.91
N SER A 436 -4.09 -7.01 -17.92
CA SER A 436 -2.85 -6.31 -18.29
C SER A 436 -2.89 -5.59 -19.66
N THR A 437 -3.56 -6.16 -20.67
CA THR A 437 -3.68 -5.51 -21.99
C THR A 437 -4.56 -4.28 -21.89
N LYS A 438 -5.68 -4.39 -21.16
CA LYS A 438 -6.62 -3.29 -20.94
C LYS A 438 -6.06 -2.19 -20.07
N ILE A 439 -5.21 -2.51 -19.09
CA ILE A 439 -4.50 -1.49 -18.31
C ILE A 439 -3.59 -0.66 -19.20
N THR A 440 -2.92 -1.28 -20.17
CA THR A 440 -2.08 -0.54 -21.12
C THR A 440 -2.91 0.49 -21.90
N GLU A 441 -4.08 0.09 -22.39
CA GLU A 441 -5.03 1.00 -23.05
C GLU A 441 -5.53 2.11 -22.10
N LEU A 442 -5.95 1.74 -20.88
CA LEU A 442 -6.36 2.70 -19.84
C LEU A 442 -5.28 3.74 -19.53
N LEU A 443 -4.01 3.34 -19.49
CA LEU A 443 -2.89 4.24 -19.22
C LEU A 443 -2.60 5.18 -20.38
N GLN A 444 -2.84 4.75 -21.62
CA GLN A 444 -2.67 5.59 -22.80
C GLN A 444 -3.82 6.59 -22.95
N GLU A 445 -5.01 6.23 -22.48
CA GLU A 445 -6.21 7.05 -22.52
C GLU A 445 -6.39 7.83 -21.20
N THR A 446 -7.24 7.34 -20.30
CA THR A 446 -7.74 8.10 -19.15
C THR A 446 -6.76 8.19 -17.98
N CYS A 447 -6.02 7.12 -17.66
CA CYS A 447 -5.10 7.12 -16.53
C CYS A 447 -3.78 7.87 -16.81
N SER A 448 -3.54 8.25 -18.07
CA SER A 448 -2.42 9.11 -18.47
C SER A 448 -2.38 10.41 -17.64
N ILE A 449 -3.55 10.90 -17.22
CA ILE A 449 -3.65 12.12 -16.43
C ILE A 449 -2.90 12.03 -15.10
N TYR A 450 -2.98 10.90 -14.39
CA TYR A 450 -2.29 10.74 -13.11
C TYR A 450 -0.76 10.75 -13.31
N VAL A 451 -0.31 10.09 -14.38
CA VAL A 451 1.10 10.05 -14.77
C VAL A 451 1.59 11.46 -15.09
N ILE A 452 0.94 12.13 -16.05
CA ILE A 452 1.28 13.48 -16.51
C ILE A 452 1.24 14.46 -15.33
N PHE A 453 0.22 14.39 -14.48
CA PHE A 453 0.05 15.29 -13.35
C PHE A 453 1.18 15.16 -12.32
N ILE A 454 1.51 13.93 -11.90
CA ILE A 454 2.59 13.70 -10.92
C ILE A 454 3.95 14.07 -11.53
N VAL A 455 4.22 13.62 -12.76
CA VAL A 455 5.47 13.90 -13.48
C VAL A 455 5.67 15.41 -13.64
N ASN A 456 4.67 16.12 -14.17
CA ASN A 456 4.76 17.56 -14.39
C ASN A 456 4.90 18.33 -13.07
N ALA A 457 4.18 17.91 -12.03
CA ALA A 457 4.31 18.50 -10.70
C ALA A 457 5.76 18.42 -10.22
N TYR A 458 6.33 17.22 -10.11
CA TYR A 458 7.69 17.06 -9.59
C TYR A 458 8.77 17.70 -10.47
N ASN A 459 8.70 17.51 -11.78
CA ASN A 459 9.71 18.04 -12.71
C ASN A 459 9.68 19.57 -12.80
N SER A 460 8.54 20.20 -12.53
CA SER A 460 8.40 21.65 -12.66
C SER A 460 8.73 22.44 -11.40
N LEU A 461 8.91 21.78 -10.25
CA LEU A 461 9.31 22.44 -9.00
C LEU A 461 10.68 23.10 -9.14
N TRP A 462 10.83 24.29 -8.55
CA TRP A 462 12.03 25.11 -8.66
C TRP A 462 13.28 24.36 -8.22
N PHE A 463 13.19 23.62 -7.11
CA PHE A 463 14.33 22.91 -6.54
C PHE A 463 14.70 21.65 -7.36
N THR A 464 13.72 20.98 -7.98
CA THR A 464 14.00 19.92 -8.96
C THR A 464 14.76 20.49 -10.16
N LYS A 465 14.33 21.67 -10.66
CA LYS A 465 15.03 22.37 -11.74
C LYS A 465 16.43 22.82 -11.33
N GLU A 466 16.63 23.25 -10.09
CA GLU A 466 17.95 23.60 -9.55
C GLU A 466 18.89 22.40 -9.50
N ILE A 467 18.41 21.24 -9.02
CA ILE A 467 19.20 20.00 -9.02
C ILE A 467 19.59 19.64 -10.46
N LYS A 468 18.64 19.62 -11.40
CA LYS A 468 18.91 19.35 -12.83
C LYS A 468 19.95 20.33 -13.40
N LYS A 469 19.75 21.63 -13.24
CA LYS A 469 20.68 22.68 -13.70
C LYS A 469 22.07 22.59 -13.07
N SER A 470 22.15 22.15 -11.80
CA SER A 470 23.43 22.00 -11.09
C SER A 470 24.34 20.96 -11.72
N ILE A 471 23.77 20.00 -12.47
CA ILE A 471 24.51 18.97 -13.19
C ILE A 471 24.68 19.38 -14.66
N ILE A 472 23.61 19.83 -15.34
CA ILE A 472 23.63 20.18 -16.78
C ILE A 472 24.67 21.27 -17.11
N ASN A 473 24.89 22.23 -16.20
CA ASN A 473 25.79 23.35 -16.44
C ASN A 473 27.28 23.02 -16.27
N LEU A 474 27.64 21.77 -15.91
CA LEU A 474 29.02 21.34 -15.72
C LEU A 474 29.68 20.87 -17.03
N SER A 475 31.00 20.65 -17.01
CA SER A 475 31.70 20.00 -18.12
C SER A 475 31.25 18.54 -18.26
N ASP A 476 31.38 17.94 -19.44
CA ASP A 476 30.92 16.56 -19.66
C ASP A 476 31.64 15.56 -18.73
N ASP A 477 32.94 15.76 -18.49
CA ASP A 477 33.70 14.97 -17.52
C ASP A 477 33.18 15.11 -16.07
N ASP A 478 32.77 16.32 -15.67
CA ASP A 478 32.26 16.58 -14.32
C ASP A 478 30.83 16.06 -14.13
N LYS A 479 29.99 16.16 -15.17
CA LYS A 479 28.67 15.52 -15.22
C LYS A 479 28.81 14.03 -15.01
N GLN A 480 29.74 13.41 -15.75
CA GLN A 480 29.98 11.98 -15.68
C GLN A 480 30.39 11.54 -14.28
N LEU A 481 31.29 12.29 -13.66
CA LEU A 481 31.73 12.05 -12.30
C LEU A 481 30.57 12.06 -11.31
N ILE A 482 29.70 13.08 -11.38
CA ILE A 482 28.55 13.21 -10.47
C ILE A 482 27.53 12.10 -10.71
N PHE A 483 27.26 11.75 -11.96
CA PHE A 483 26.34 10.68 -12.30
C PHE A 483 26.82 9.33 -11.78
N ASN A 484 28.10 8.99 -12.03
CA ASN A 484 28.73 7.78 -11.52
C ASN A 484 28.72 7.74 -9.99
N PHE A 485 28.88 8.88 -9.34
CA PHE A 485 28.77 9.00 -7.89
C PHE A 485 27.35 8.67 -7.39
N ILE A 486 26.31 9.24 -8.00
CA ILE A 486 24.91 8.96 -7.64
C ILE A 486 24.60 7.48 -7.87
N LEU A 487 24.97 6.92 -9.02
CA LEU A 487 24.75 5.52 -9.36
C LEU A 487 25.42 4.57 -8.35
N SER A 488 26.72 4.75 -8.09
CA SER A 488 27.47 3.93 -7.12
C SER A 488 26.85 4.04 -5.72
N THR A 489 26.38 5.23 -5.33
CA THR A 489 25.70 5.43 -4.04
C THR A 489 24.40 4.62 -3.96
N HIS A 490 23.57 4.63 -5.00
CA HIS A 490 22.32 3.85 -5.03
C HIS A 490 22.59 2.34 -5.00
N GLU A 491 23.51 1.84 -5.82
CA GLU A 491 23.82 0.40 -5.88
C GLU A 491 24.41 -0.14 -4.57
N ARG A 492 25.30 0.61 -3.91
CA ARG A 492 25.84 0.22 -2.60
C ARG A 492 24.78 0.14 -1.51
N LEU A 493 23.75 0.99 -1.57
CA LEU A 493 22.66 0.96 -0.60
C LEU A 493 21.78 -0.28 -0.77
N LYS A 494 21.57 -0.74 -2.00
CA LYS A 494 20.88 -2.01 -2.28
C LYS A 494 21.63 -3.19 -1.70
N ILE A 495 22.94 -3.28 -1.95
CA ILE A 495 23.78 -4.42 -1.54
C ILE A 495 23.90 -4.52 -0.02
N ASN A 496 24.14 -3.41 0.66
CA ASN A 496 24.49 -3.45 2.07
C ASN A 496 23.29 -3.69 3.00
N ASN A 497 22.07 -3.80 2.47
CA ASN A 497 20.81 -3.94 3.24
C ASN A 497 20.68 -2.93 4.40
N ASN A 498 21.49 -1.88 4.36
CA ASN A 498 21.71 -0.98 5.47
C ASN A 498 20.57 0.02 5.45
N ILE A 499 19.83 0.06 6.55
CA ILE A 499 18.93 1.18 6.84
C ILE A 499 19.79 2.43 6.74
N ARG A 500 19.51 3.30 5.75
CA ARG A 500 20.16 4.60 5.62
C ARG A 500 20.18 5.25 7.00
N LEU A 501 21.34 5.29 7.64
CA LEU A 501 21.42 5.91 8.96
C LEU A 501 21.46 7.40 8.73
N ARG A 502 20.85 8.18 9.63
CA ARG A 502 20.89 9.65 9.63
C ARG A 502 22.32 10.23 9.60
N THR A 503 23.34 9.37 9.78
CA THR A 503 24.77 9.65 9.83
C THR A 503 25.54 9.22 8.59
N ASP A 504 24.90 8.65 7.55
CA ASP A 504 25.48 8.58 6.20
C ASP A 504 25.47 9.98 5.60
N LYS A 505 26.34 10.83 6.15
CA LYS A 505 26.63 12.14 5.58
C LYS A 505 27.07 11.91 4.14
N VAL A 506 26.63 12.80 3.27
CA VAL A 506 27.11 12.93 1.88
C VAL A 506 28.64 12.74 1.80
N ASP A 507 29.39 13.26 2.77
CA ASP A 507 30.83 13.06 2.93
C ASP A 507 31.29 11.59 2.95
N ARG A 508 30.54 10.71 3.64
CA ARG A 508 30.84 9.27 3.69
C ARG A 508 30.58 8.61 2.35
N ALA A 509 29.46 8.95 1.70
CA ALA A 509 29.18 8.47 0.35
C ALA A 509 30.30 8.91 -0.62
N ILE A 510 30.71 10.18 -0.55
CA ILE A 510 31.83 10.71 -1.35
C ILE A 510 33.13 9.95 -1.03
N ALA A 511 33.49 9.79 0.24
CA ALA A 511 34.72 9.09 0.63
C ALA A 511 34.73 7.64 0.14
N ASN A 512 33.60 6.95 0.28
CA ASN A 512 33.42 5.60 -0.21
C ASN A 512 33.60 5.52 -1.72
N PHE A 513 32.93 6.41 -2.47
CA PHE A 513 33.06 6.49 -3.92
C PHE A 513 34.51 6.76 -4.34
N LEU A 514 35.17 7.75 -3.74
CA LEU A 514 36.56 8.09 -4.05
C LEU A 514 37.55 6.96 -3.75
N ASN A 515 37.25 6.07 -2.79
CA ASN A 515 38.10 4.90 -2.48
C ASN A 515 37.98 3.77 -3.51
N GLU A 516 36.93 3.74 -4.34
CA GLU A 516 36.77 2.74 -5.42
C GLU A 516 37.60 3.07 -6.67
N TYR A 517 38.11 4.30 -6.76
CA TYR A 517 38.88 4.75 -7.92
C TYR A 517 40.30 5.08 -7.51
N ASP A 518 41.26 4.31 -8.04
CA ASP A 518 42.67 4.40 -7.68
C ASP A 518 43.27 5.81 -7.92
N GLN A 519 42.74 6.59 -8.88
CA GLN A 519 43.27 7.91 -9.24
C GLN A 519 42.19 8.88 -9.74
N ILE A 520 41.36 9.44 -8.85
CA ILE A 520 40.57 10.64 -9.19
C ILE A 520 41.42 11.90 -8.93
N PRO A 521 41.61 12.77 -9.94
CA PRO A 521 42.31 14.06 -9.79
C PRO A 521 41.73 14.94 -8.66
N ASN A 522 42.56 15.74 -7.99
CA ASN A 522 42.14 16.53 -6.83
C ASN A 522 41.08 17.60 -7.18
N ASP A 523 41.18 18.21 -8.35
CA ASP A 523 40.20 19.14 -8.90
C ASP A 523 38.83 18.47 -9.05
N LYS A 524 38.78 17.24 -9.54
CA LYS A 524 37.54 16.44 -9.66
C LYS A 524 36.92 16.11 -8.30
N LYS A 525 37.75 15.81 -7.29
CA LYS A 525 37.28 15.63 -5.90
C LYS A 525 36.64 16.89 -5.33
N GLU A 526 37.21 18.06 -5.62
CA GLU A 526 36.67 19.34 -5.19
C GLU A 526 35.35 19.67 -5.89
N VAL A 527 35.23 19.40 -7.20
CA VAL A 527 33.97 19.56 -7.94
C VAL A 527 32.83 18.80 -7.27
N LEU A 528 33.05 17.50 -6.97
CA LEU A 528 32.04 16.65 -6.34
C LEU A 528 31.62 17.16 -4.95
N LYS A 529 32.60 17.51 -4.10
CA LYS A 529 32.33 18.04 -2.76
C LYS A 529 31.60 19.38 -2.80
N ASN A 530 32.03 20.29 -3.67
CA ASN A 530 31.41 21.60 -3.81
C ASN A 530 29.98 21.49 -4.32
N TRP A 531 29.73 20.63 -5.30
CA TRP A 531 28.39 20.34 -5.81
C TRP A 531 27.48 19.80 -4.70
N ALA A 532 27.92 18.76 -3.99
CA ALA A 532 27.08 18.12 -2.99
C ALA A 532 26.81 19.01 -1.75
N ASN A 533 27.81 19.79 -1.32
CA ASN A 533 27.64 20.77 -0.24
C ASN A 533 26.69 21.91 -0.63
N LYS A 534 26.79 22.42 -1.85
CA LYS A 534 25.88 23.45 -2.36
C LYS A 534 24.43 22.95 -2.38
N LEU A 535 24.21 21.69 -2.79
CA LEU A 535 22.89 21.09 -2.72
C LEU A 535 22.42 20.87 -1.28
N SER A 536 23.27 20.39 -0.36
CA SER A 536 22.89 20.20 1.05
C SER A 536 22.36 21.50 1.66
N ILE A 537 23.08 22.61 1.49
CA ILE A 537 22.68 23.93 2.00
C ILE A 537 21.35 24.41 1.40
N SER A 538 21.17 24.26 0.09
CA SER A 538 19.96 24.78 -0.60
C SER A 538 18.74 23.88 -0.46
N GLN A 539 18.92 22.56 -0.31
CA GLN A 539 17.84 21.58 -0.41
C GLN A 539 17.33 21.07 0.94
N GLU A 540 18.18 20.97 1.98
CA GLU A 540 17.77 20.44 3.29
C GLU A 540 16.60 21.19 3.97
N PRO A 541 16.52 22.53 3.90
CA PRO A 541 15.43 23.26 4.53
C PRO A 541 14.10 23.16 3.79
N ILE A 542 14.08 22.66 2.54
CA ILE A 542 12.88 22.65 1.70
C ILE A 542 11.86 21.64 2.23
N LEU A 543 10.74 22.16 2.74
CA LEU A 543 9.67 21.35 3.31
C LEU A 543 8.97 20.46 2.28
N LEU A 544 8.88 20.89 1.01
CA LEU A 544 8.28 20.12 -0.07
C LEU A 544 9.08 18.86 -0.47
N LYS A 545 10.33 18.70 0.00
CA LYS A 545 11.07 17.45 -0.16
C LYS A 545 10.63 16.36 0.83
N LYS A 546 9.85 16.73 1.86
CA LYS A 546 9.46 15.86 2.97
C LYS A 546 8.02 15.36 2.78
N ILE A 547 7.69 14.18 3.31
CA ILE A 547 6.40 13.47 3.07
C ILE A 547 5.21 14.42 3.21
N VAL A 548 5.12 15.11 4.36
CA VAL A 548 3.98 16.00 4.65
C VAL A 548 3.93 17.19 3.71
N GLY A 549 5.08 17.71 3.29
CA GLY A 549 5.13 18.82 2.34
C GLY A 549 4.64 18.38 0.95
N GLN A 550 4.96 17.16 0.54
CA GLN A 550 4.47 16.59 -0.71
C GLN A 550 2.97 16.29 -0.63
N GLU A 551 2.52 15.66 0.45
CA GLU A 551 1.09 15.45 0.71
C GLU A 551 0.33 16.79 0.68
N MET A 552 0.88 17.82 1.32
CA MET A 552 0.32 19.17 1.32
C MET A 552 0.18 19.73 -0.09
N LEU A 553 1.24 19.65 -0.91
CA LEU A 553 1.22 20.13 -2.29
C LEU A 553 0.13 19.43 -3.10
N PHE A 554 0.08 18.10 -3.07
CA PHE A 554 -0.91 17.36 -3.86
C PHE A 554 -2.34 17.52 -3.34
N ILE A 555 -2.55 17.65 -2.03
CA ILE A 555 -3.86 18.01 -1.47
C ILE A 555 -4.27 19.39 -2.00
N TYR A 556 -3.39 20.39 -1.94
CA TYR A 556 -3.66 21.72 -2.47
C TYR A 556 -4.06 21.67 -3.95
N LEU A 557 -3.26 21.00 -4.79
CA LEU A 557 -3.54 20.94 -6.23
C LEU A 557 -4.86 20.21 -6.56
N THR A 558 -5.25 19.21 -5.76
CA THR A 558 -6.52 18.48 -5.96
C THR A 558 -7.74 19.15 -5.36
N GLU A 559 -7.60 20.00 -4.32
CA GLU A 559 -8.76 20.69 -3.71
C GLU A 559 -9.28 21.86 -4.57
N LEU A 560 -8.52 22.32 -5.58
CA LEU A 560 -8.93 23.41 -6.47
C LEU A 560 -10.13 23.03 -7.35
N HIS A 561 -10.24 21.77 -7.74
CA HIS A 561 -11.27 21.31 -8.67
C HIS A 561 -11.78 19.90 -8.34
N SER A 562 -13.00 19.58 -8.77
CA SER A 562 -13.61 18.25 -8.54
C SER A 562 -13.01 17.14 -9.41
N LYS A 563 -12.37 17.50 -10.53
CA LYS A 563 -11.67 16.60 -11.45
C LYS A 563 -10.20 16.99 -11.58
N LEU A 564 -9.34 16.01 -11.76
CA LEU A 564 -7.90 16.27 -11.93
C LEU A 564 -7.63 16.96 -13.27
N SER A 565 -8.43 16.66 -14.30
CA SER A 565 -8.28 17.20 -15.66
C SER A 565 -8.59 18.67 -15.79
N SER A 566 -9.29 19.24 -14.82
CA SER A 566 -9.60 20.67 -14.79
C SER A 566 -8.54 21.53 -14.10
N VAL A 567 -7.51 20.93 -13.49
CA VAL A 567 -6.46 21.69 -12.82
C VAL A 567 -5.50 22.26 -13.87
N ASP A 568 -5.38 23.59 -13.96
CA ASP A 568 -4.28 24.23 -14.70
C ASP A 568 -2.98 24.12 -13.91
N LEU A 569 -2.34 22.97 -14.05
CA LEU A 569 -1.11 22.67 -13.33
C LEU A 569 0.03 23.65 -13.67
N SER A 570 0.03 24.28 -14.85
CA SER A 570 1.07 25.23 -15.22
C SER A 570 0.98 26.51 -14.38
N GLU A 571 -0.23 27.07 -14.27
CA GLU A 571 -0.48 28.26 -13.46
C GLU A 571 -0.21 27.98 -11.97
N GLU A 572 -0.70 26.84 -11.47
CA GLU A 572 -0.52 26.48 -10.06
C GLU A 572 0.95 26.27 -9.70
N LEU A 573 1.73 25.61 -10.56
CA LEU A 573 3.15 25.41 -10.30
C LEU A 573 3.95 26.69 -10.47
N LYS A 574 3.53 27.65 -11.30
CA LYS A 574 4.13 29.00 -11.30
C LYS A 574 3.97 29.65 -9.94
N PHE A 575 2.75 29.66 -9.40
CA PHE A 575 2.48 30.21 -8.06
C PHE A 575 3.30 29.51 -6.96
N ILE A 576 3.29 28.17 -6.91
CA ILE A 576 4.07 27.38 -5.95
C ILE A 576 5.58 27.67 -6.08
N ASN A 577 6.09 27.78 -7.31
CA ASN A 577 7.50 28.11 -7.52
C ASN A 577 7.84 29.53 -7.04
N SER A 578 6.97 30.52 -7.27
CA SER A 578 7.16 31.87 -6.77
C SER A 578 7.20 31.92 -5.24
N LEU A 579 6.37 31.12 -4.56
CA LEU A 579 6.45 30.93 -3.11
C LEU A 579 7.79 30.32 -2.69
N GLY A 580 8.23 29.25 -3.37
CA GLY A 580 9.51 28.59 -3.09
C GLY A 580 10.73 29.50 -3.24
N LEU A 581 10.78 30.29 -4.32
CA LEU A 581 11.83 31.27 -4.57
C LEU A 581 11.87 32.38 -3.51
N ASN A 582 10.71 32.72 -2.93
CA ASN A 582 10.59 33.67 -1.81
C ASN A 582 10.75 33.00 -0.43
N SER A 583 11.41 31.84 -0.36
CA SER A 583 11.70 31.11 0.88
C SER A 583 10.48 30.65 1.69
N PHE A 584 9.27 30.68 1.12
CA PHE A 584 8.05 30.27 1.82
C PHE A 584 8.15 28.83 2.33
N PHE A 585 8.69 27.90 1.52
CA PHE A 585 8.83 26.49 1.92
C PHE A 585 10.11 26.18 2.72
N ASN A 586 10.87 27.20 3.14
CA ASN A 586 12.09 27.01 3.92
C ASN A 586 11.73 26.84 5.42
N SER A 587 12.07 25.69 5.99
CA SER A 587 11.79 25.38 7.40
C SER A 587 12.52 26.26 8.42
N GLU A 588 13.49 27.05 7.99
CA GLU A 588 14.29 27.95 8.83
C GLU A 588 13.93 29.42 8.62
N TYR A 589 13.05 29.72 7.67
CA TYR A 589 12.61 31.09 7.41
C TYR A 589 11.75 31.61 8.57
N GLY A 590 12.18 32.73 9.15
CA GLY A 590 11.49 33.46 10.20
C GLY A 590 10.94 34.78 9.68
N LEU A 591 9.72 35.11 10.09
CA LEU A 591 9.06 36.38 9.85
C LEU A 591 9.02 37.19 11.15
N GLU A 592 9.23 38.50 11.04
CA GLU A 592 8.95 39.41 12.15
C GLU A 592 7.44 39.70 12.22
N LEU A 593 6.81 39.44 13.37
CA LEU A 593 5.43 39.81 13.65
C LEU A 593 5.38 40.84 14.77
N ASN A 594 4.49 41.83 14.64
CA ASN A 594 4.26 42.84 15.66
C ASN A 594 2.76 42.96 15.94
N PHE A 595 2.38 43.00 17.22
CA PHE A 595 0.99 43.12 17.63
C PHE A 595 0.79 44.37 18.50
N PHE A 596 -0.21 45.18 18.14
CA PHE A 596 -0.62 46.37 18.89
C PHE A 596 0.49 47.41 19.13
N GLU A 597 1.51 47.45 18.25
CA GLU A 597 2.65 48.38 18.33
C GLU A 597 3.40 48.33 19.68
N LYS A 598 3.41 47.16 20.33
CA LYS A 598 4.11 46.94 21.59
C LYS A 598 5.36 46.10 21.35
N ASP A 599 6.51 46.62 21.77
CA ASP A 599 7.79 45.92 21.67
C ASP A 599 7.77 44.55 22.37
N ASP A 600 7.11 44.46 23.53
CA ASP A 600 6.97 43.20 24.29
C ASP A 600 6.13 42.15 23.56
N PHE A 601 5.35 42.55 22.54
CA PHE A 601 4.51 41.66 21.73
C PHE A 601 5.11 41.41 20.35
N LYS A 602 6.41 41.63 20.17
CA LYS A 602 7.11 41.33 18.92
C LYS A 602 7.63 39.89 18.92
N ILE A 603 7.52 39.22 17.77
CA ILE A 603 8.14 37.91 17.51
C ILE A 603 9.12 38.08 16.35
N GLU A 604 10.42 37.97 16.59
CA GLU A 604 11.45 38.24 15.55
C GLU A 604 11.60 37.11 14.53
N ASN A 605 11.34 35.86 14.93
CA ASN A 605 11.61 34.67 14.11
C ASN A 605 10.39 33.75 14.05
N PHE A 606 9.22 34.30 13.71
CA PHE A 606 7.99 33.51 13.55
C PHE A 606 8.09 32.59 12.34
N ASN A 607 8.07 31.28 12.57
CA ASN A 607 8.04 30.32 11.48
C ASN A 607 6.60 30.16 10.97
N ILE A 608 6.36 30.47 9.71
CA ILE A 608 5.02 30.43 9.09
C ILE A 608 4.38 29.02 9.09
N TRP A 609 5.17 27.97 9.32
CA TRP A 609 4.69 26.59 9.39
C TRP A 609 4.52 26.07 10.83
N SER A 610 4.86 26.86 11.84
CA SER A 610 4.67 26.51 13.26
C SER A 610 3.19 26.22 13.56
N GLU A 611 2.97 25.12 14.27
CA GLU A 611 1.66 24.53 14.62
C GLU A 611 0.72 24.17 13.45
N ILE A 612 1.13 24.42 12.20
CA ILE A 612 0.48 23.93 10.98
C ILE A 612 1.06 22.56 10.60
N ILE A 613 2.34 22.53 10.19
CA ILE A 613 3.05 21.27 9.86
C ILE A 613 4.32 21.07 10.70
N LEU A 614 4.80 22.11 11.39
CA LEU A 614 5.93 22.04 12.32
C LEU A 614 5.47 22.10 13.79
N LYS A 615 6.20 21.42 14.67
CA LYS A 615 6.10 21.59 16.13
C LYS A 615 7.50 21.56 16.71
N LYS A 616 7.92 22.62 17.40
CA LYS A 616 9.28 22.71 17.98
C LYS A 616 10.36 22.38 16.93
N LYS A 617 10.23 22.95 15.71
CA LYS A 617 11.11 22.70 14.54
C LYS A 617 11.09 21.29 13.95
N SER A 618 10.25 20.38 14.46
CA SER A 618 10.07 19.05 13.90
C SER A 618 8.80 18.96 13.06
N MET A 619 8.87 18.35 11.87
CA MET A 619 7.66 18.08 11.08
C MET A 619 6.79 17.03 11.78
N LYS A 620 5.50 17.31 11.85
CA LYS A 620 4.47 16.36 12.30
C LYS A 620 3.93 15.59 11.09
N PRO A 621 4.30 14.31 10.86
CA PRO A 621 3.74 13.51 9.78
C PRO A 621 2.21 13.44 9.85
N GLY A 622 1.57 13.35 8.68
CA GLY A 622 0.17 12.93 8.56
C GLY A 622 -0.73 13.89 7.79
N PHE A 623 -1.71 13.27 7.12
CA PHE A 623 -2.71 13.90 6.27
C PHE A 623 -3.40 15.13 6.87
N ILE A 624 -3.69 15.14 8.19
CA ILE A 624 -4.36 16.28 8.84
C ILE A 624 -3.48 17.53 8.80
N ASN A 625 -2.18 17.39 9.05
CA ASN A 625 -1.25 18.52 9.02
C ASN A 625 -1.01 18.94 7.57
N ALA A 626 -0.83 17.98 6.66
CA ALA A 626 -0.72 18.26 5.23
C ALA A 626 -1.93 19.07 4.72
N LYS A 627 -3.15 18.72 5.13
CA LYS A 627 -4.37 19.47 4.81
C LYS A 627 -4.36 20.89 5.37
N LYS A 628 -3.92 21.11 6.61
CA LYS A 628 -3.75 22.47 7.15
C LYS A 628 -2.74 23.29 6.33
N GLY A 629 -1.64 22.66 5.90
CA GLY A 629 -0.67 23.30 5.03
C GLY A 629 -1.27 23.68 3.67
N ALA A 630 -2.10 22.81 3.09
CA ALA A 630 -2.79 23.06 1.83
C ALA A 630 -3.79 24.22 1.99
N ASP A 631 -4.50 24.26 3.11
CA ASP A 631 -5.39 25.37 3.47
C ASP A 631 -4.62 26.70 3.54
N LEU A 632 -3.41 26.71 4.12
CA LEU A 632 -2.58 27.93 4.16
C LEU A 632 -2.19 28.40 2.75
N ILE A 633 -1.75 27.50 1.87
CA ILE A 633 -1.40 27.84 0.49
C ILE A 633 -2.62 28.43 -0.24
N LEU A 634 -3.80 27.83 -0.07
CA LEU A 634 -5.05 28.31 -0.63
C LEU A 634 -5.40 29.71 -0.12
N PHE A 635 -5.17 29.98 1.16
CA PHE A 635 -5.44 31.28 1.78
C PHE A 635 -4.51 32.37 1.27
N ILE A 636 -3.22 32.05 1.08
CA ILE A 636 -2.26 32.98 0.47
C ILE A 636 -2.67 33.28 -0.97
N ARG A 637 -2.97 32.26 -1.78
CA ARG A 637 -3.38 32.43 -3.19
C ARG A 637 -4.57 33.38 -3.34
N ASN A 638 -5.55 33.27 -2.45
CA ASN A 638 -6.77 34.06 -2.52
C ASN A 638 -6.74 35.32 -1.64
N SER A 639 -5.61 35.60 -0.98
CA SER A 639 -5.47 36.70 -0.01
C SER A 639 -6.54 36.70 1.09
N TRP A 640 -6.91 35.51 1.55
CA TRP A 640 -7.93 35.31 2.59
C TRP A 640 -7.31 35.36 3.97
N CYS A 641 -7.61 36.41 4.73
CA CYS A 641 -7.08 36.62 6.08
C CYS A 641 -8.16 36.91 7.13
N THR A 642 -9.36 37.30 6.69
CA THR A 642 -10.47 37.70 7.56
C THR A 642 -11.74 36.91 7.27
N ARG A 643 -12.68 36.93 8.21
CA ARG A 643 -14.01 36.32 8.05
C ARG A 643 -14.80 36.95 6.91
N ASN A 644 -14.54 38.22 6.63
CA ASN A 644 -15.20 38.98 5.56
C ASN A 644 -14.74 38.55 4.16
N ASN A 645 -13.46 38.21 3.98
CA ASN A 645 -12.95 37.76 2.68
C ASN A 645 -12.88 36.22 2.52
N ALA A 646 -12.99 35.45 3.61
CA ALA A 646 -12.96 33.98 3.60
C ALA A 646 -14.33 33.31 3.88
N ILE A 647 -15.45 33.93 3.45
CA ILE A 647 -16.82 33.52 3.82
C ILE A 647 -17.11 32.03 3.55
N SER A 648 -16.66 31.50 2.42
CA SER A 648 -16.88 30.10 2.04
C SER A 648 -15.96 29.12 2.79
N GLN A 649 -14.95 29.61 3.51
CA GLN A 649 -13.88 28.81 4.12
C GLN A 649 -13.68 29.11 5.61
N LEU A 650 -14.69 29.66 6.30
CA LEU A 650 -14.60 30.06 7.71
C LEU A 650 -14.09 28.95 8.65
N ARG A 651 -14.48 27.69 8.41
CA ARG A 651 -13.98 26.55 9.20
C ARG A 651 -12.48 26.31 9.05
N LYS A 652 -11.92 26.55 7.85
CA LYS A 652 -10.48 26.43 7.58
C LYS A 652 -9.74 27.63 8.19
N LEU A 653 -10.30 28.84 8.02
CA LEU A 653 -9.81 30.06 8.65
C LEU A 653 -9.67 29.88 10.17
N ASP A 654 -10.74 29.47 10.84
CA ASP A 654 -10.76 29.26 12.29
C ASP A 654 -9.68 28.26 12.74
N LYS A 655 -9.39 27.22 11.94
CA LYS A 655 -8.34 26.23 12.25
C LYS A 655 -6.93 26.81 12.11
N LEU A 656 -6.68 27.62 11.09
CA LEU A 656 -5.39 28.29 10.88
C LEU A 656 -5.15 29.33 11.98
N GLN A 657 -6.14 30.18 12.26
CA GLN A 657 -6.09 31.17 13.34
C GLN A 657 -5.81 30.53 14.69
N LYS A 658 -6.48 29.42 15.04
CA LYS A 658 -6.19 28.69 16.28
C LYS A 658 -4.76 28.12 16.30
N SER A 659 -4.25 27.64 15.18
CA SER A 659 -2.91 27.06 15.10
C SER A 659 -1.84 28.14 15.31
N TYR A 660 -1.95 29.27 14.62
CA TYR A 660 -1.05 30.43 14.84
C TYR A 660 -1.23 31.06 16.22
N GLY A 661 -2.46 31.13 16.73
CA GLY A 661 -2.74 31.64 18.06
C GLY A 661 -1.95 30.90 19.14
N ILE A 662 -1.88 29.56 19.05
CA ILE A 662 -1.10 28.75 19.99
C ILE A 662 0.38 29.14 19.95
N GLU A 663 0.97 29.26 18.75
CA GLU A 663 2.37 29.63 18.59
C GLU A 663 2.64 31.06 19.09
N VAL A 664 1.82 32.03 18.68
CA VAL A 664 1.99 33.44 19.03
C VAL A 664 1.85 33.65 20.54
N THR A 665 0.80 33.09 21.14
CA THR A 665 0.61 33.17 22.60
C THR A 665 1.76 32.49 23.34
N SER A 666 2.21 31.31 22.89
CA SER A 666 3.36 30.63 23.51
C SER A 666 4.65 31.44 23.38
N ALA A 667 4.89 32.06 22.22
CA ALA A 667 6.12 32.81 21.94
C ALA A 667 6.20 34.11 22.75
N ILE A 668 5.09 34.86 22.84
CA ILE A 668 5.04 36.14 23.58
C ILE A 668 4.98 35.90 25.08
N SER A 669 4.07 35.03 25.54
CA SER A 669 3.85 34.87 26.98
C SER A 669 4.86 33.97 27.67
N ASN A 670 5.51 33.07 26.93
CA ASN A 670 6.25 31.94 27.51
C ASN A 670 5.43 31.16 28.57
N ASN A 671 4.10 31.14 28.40
CA ASN A 671 3.11 30.59 29.33
C ASN A 671 3.02 31.32 30.70
N ASP A 672 3.50 32.56 30.79
CA ASP A 672 3.29 33.43 31.96
C ASP A 672 1.86 34.00 31.96
N PRO A 673 1.02 33.68 32.96
CA PRO A 673 -0.35 34.20 33.06
C PRO A 673 -0.43 35.73 33.07
N ASN A 674 0.58 36.42 33.63
CA ASN A 674 0.60 37.88 33.67
C ASN A 674 0.74 38.45 32.26
N VAL A 675 1.63 37.88 31.45
CA VAL A 675 1.81 38.33 30.06
C VAL A 675 0.58 38.01 29.23
N ILE A 676 -0.07 36.85 29.43
CA ILE A 676 -1.36 36.53 28.77
C ILE A 676 -2.43 37.56 29.15
N TYR A 677 -2.49 37.98 30.42
CA TYR A 677 -3.41 39.02 30.87
C TYR A 677 -3.10 40.39 30.22
N GLU A 678 -1.83 40.75 30.06
CA GLU A 678 -1.44 41.95 29.29
C GLU A 678 -1.83 41.86 27.81
N MET A 679 -1.65 40.68 27.19
CA MET A 679 -2.08 40.43 25.81
C MET A 679 -3.58 40.62 25.67
N TYR A 680 -4.38 40.09 26.60
CA TYR A 680 -5.82 40.30 26.66
C TYR A 680 -6.17 41.78 26.83
N LYS A 681 -5.56 42.50 27.78
CA LYS A 681 -5.82 43.93 27.99
C LYS A 681 -5.55 44.78 26.76
N ALA A 682 -4.54 44.43 25.96
CA ALA A 682 -4.25 45.14 24.72
C ALA A 682 -5.37 45.02 23.68
N THR A 683 -6.20 43.97 23.76
CA THR A 683 -7.36 43.79 22.87
C THR A 683 -8.50 44.77 23.16
N ASN A 684 -8.55 45.41 24.34
CA ASN A 684 -9.66 46.30 24.74
C ASN A 684 -9.91 47.46 23.77
N ASN A 685 -8.86 47.93 23.08
CA ASN A 685 -8.95 49.03 22.11
C ASN A 685 -9.07 48.54 20.66
N PHE A 686 -9.10 47.23 20.42
CA PHE A 686 -9.23 46.67 19.09
C PHE A 686 -10.65 46.86 18.57
N GLN A 687 -10.80 47.34 17.33
CA GLN A 687 -12.12 47.69 16.78
C GLN A 687 -12.70 46.60 15.88
N ASN A 688 -11.87 45.91 15.11
CA ASN A 688 -12.32 45.04 14.01
C ASN A 688 -12.42 43.57 14.43
N PHE A 689 -13.06 43.27 15.57
CA PHE A 689 -13.11 41.89 16.05
C PHE A 689 -13.85 40.94 15.10
N GLU A 690 -14.84 41.44 14.38
CA GLU A 690 -15.65 40.71 13.39
C GLU A 690 -14.84 40.15 12.23
N ASP A 691 -13.66 40.70 11.95
CA ASP A 691 -12.72 40.17 10.97
C ASP A 691 -12.12 38.83 11.40
N TYR A 692 -12.09 38.53 12.71
CA TYR A 692 -11.35 37.40 13.27
C TYR A 692 -12.21 36.46 14.12
N LEU A 693 -13.25 36.99 14.76
CA LEU A 693 -14.02 36.30 15.78
C LEU A 693 -15.50 36.20 15.39
N THR A 694 -16.14 35.14 15.86
CA THR A 694 -17.60 35.00 15.82
C THR A 694 -18.28 35.92 16.85
N PRO A 695 -19.56 36.26 16.70
CA PRO A 695 -20.28 37.08 17.68
C PRO A 695 -20.14 36.59 19.14
N ASN A 696 -20.25 35.29 19.37
CA ASN A 696 -20.11 34.72 20.73
C ASN A 696 -18.68 34.84 21.27
N GLU A 697 -17.67 34.76 20.41
CA GLU A 697 -16.26 34.96 20.79
C GLU A 697 -16.01 36.45 21.09
N ILE A 698 -16.64 37.38 20.35
CA ILE A 698 -16.58 38.83 20.62
C ILE A 698 -17.18 39.17 21.98
N GLU A 699 -18.32 38.57 22.34
CA GLU A 699 -18.89 38.73 23.67
C GLU A 699 -17.93 38.22 24.75
N THR A 700 -17.34 37.04 24.52
CA THR A 700 -16.37 36.42 25.44
C THR A 700 -15.16 37.32 25.69
N ILE A 701 -14.54 37.88 24.64
CA ILE A 701 -13.33 38.70 24.79
C ILE A 701 -13.63 40.10 25.38
N LYS A 702 -14.88 40.54 25.35
CA LYS A 702 -15.33 41.81 25.97
C LYS A 702 -15.72 41.68 27.44
N GLU A 703 -15.80 40.46 27.98
CA GLU A 703 -15.93 40.23 29.43
C GLU A 703 -14.77 40.91 30.17
N LYS A 704 -15.02 41.53 31.33
CA LYS A 704 -14.01 42.27 32.10
C LYS A 704 -13.41 41.40 33.20
N PHE A 705 -12.08 41.39 33.29
CA PHE A 705 -11.34 40.67 34.32
C PHE A 705 -10.34 41.60 35.00
N ASP A 706 -10.31 41.57 36.34
CA ASP A 706 -9.50 42.49 37.15
C ASP A 706 -8.11 41.93 37.51
N SER A 707 -7.88 40.63 37.30
CA SER A 707 -6.58 39.99 37.57
C SER A 707 -6.28 38.84 36.61
N PRO A 708 -5.01 38.43 36.48
CA PRO A 708 -4.60 37.26 35.68
C PRO A 708 -5.28 35.95 36.12
N GLU A 709 -5.48 35.74 37.42
CA GLU A 709 -6.09 34.51 37.96
C GLU A 709 -7.58 34.40 37.65
N ALA A 710 -8.25 35.52 37.40
CA ALA A 710 -9.65 35.57 37.03
C ALA A 710 -9.89 35.22 35.55
N LEU A 711 -8.83 35.22 34.72
CA LEU A 711 -8.94 35.02 33.28
C LEU A 711 -9.34 33.56 32.96
N SER A 712 -10.53 33.37 32.40
CA SER A 712 -11.02 32.04 32.07
C SER A 712 -10.26 31.42 30.89
N GLN A 713 -10.15 30.09 30.86
CA GLN A 713 -9.55 29.37 29.73
C GLN A 713 -10.25 29.68 28.39
N ARG A 714 -11.55 29.98 28.45
CA ARG A 714 -12.32 30.39 27.27
C ARG A 714 -11.81 31.72 26.71
N VAL A 715 -11.58 32.71 27.57
CA VAL A 715 -11.08 34.05 27.17
C VAL A 715 -9.64 33.96 26.67
N ILE A 716 -8.80 33.13 27.30
CA ILE A 716 -7.44 32.83 26.82
C ILE A 716 -7.50 32.24 25.41
N GLY A 717 -8.38 31.26 25.17
CA GLY A 717 -8.57 30.64 23.86
C GLY A 717 -9.03 31.63 22.77
N VAL A 718 -9.94 32.55 23.12
CA VAL A 718 -10.41 33.58 22.18
C VAL A 718 -9.34 34.64 21.91
N THR A 719 -8.62 35.08 22.95
CA THR A 719 -7.49 36.01 22.82
C THR A 719 -6.42 35.40 21.92
N SER A 720 -6.05 34.14 22.16
CA SER A 720 -5.09 33.39 21.33
C SER A 720 -5.57 33.31 19.87
N LYS A 721 -6.84 32.99 19.63
CA LYS A 721 -7.41 32.97 18.27
C LYS A 721 -7.32 34.34 17.57
N LEU A 722 -7.61 35.44 18.27
CA LEU A 722 -7.50 36.79 17.71
C LEU A 722 -6.06 37.10 17.27
N TYR A 723 -5.07 36.87 18.15
CA TYR A 723 -3.66 37.05 17.81
C TYR A 723 -3.24 36.14 16.63
N GLY A 724 -3.77 34.93 16.56
CA GLY A 724 -3.56 34.05 15.41
C GLY A 724 -4.17 34.56 14.10
N GLY A 725 -5.31 35.25 14.17
CA GLY A 725 -5.90 35.98 13.04
C GLY A 725 -5.03 37.12 12.54
N LEU A 726 -4.56 37.97 13.47
CA LEU A 726 -3.63 39.06 13.16
C LEU A 726 -2.29 38.53 12.59
N ALA A 727 -1.80 37.41 13.12
CA ALA A 727 -0.59 36.76 12.62
C ALA A 727 -0.78 36.25 11.19
N LEU A 728 -1.93 35.61 10.92
CA LEU A 728 -2.27 35.11 9.57
C LEU A 728 -2.35 36.26 8.56
N GLU A 729 -2.99 37.37 8.93
CA GLU A 729 -3.05 38.57 8.10
C GLU A 729 -1.64 39.11 7.78
N GLN A 730 -0.78 39.28 8.80
CA GLN A 730 0.60 39.73 8.60
C GLN A 730 1.41 38.78 7.69
N VAL A 731 1.27 37.46 7.89
CA VAL A 731 1.93 36.45 7.04
C VAL A 731 1.47 36.58 5.58
N ILE A 732 0.17 36.64 5.33
CA ILE A 732 -0.38 36.71 3.97
C ILE A 732 0.05 38.02 3.30
N ASN A 733 -0.05 39.15 4.00
CA ASN A 733 0.37 40.45 3.49
C ASN A 733 1.87 40.46 3.15
N HIS A 734 2.72 39.92 4.03
CA HIS A 734 4.16 39.81 3.77
C HIS A 734 4.46 38.99 2.51
N ILE A 735 3.84 37.82 2.38
CA ILE A 735 4.06 36.93 1.23
C ILE A 735 3.53 37.56 -0.07
N ASN A 736 2.36 38.18 -0.04
CA ASN A 736 1.82 38.86 -1.22
C ASN A 736 2.69 40.04 -1.67
N ASN A 737 3.24 40.81 -0.73
CA ASN A 737 4.19 41.88 -1.04
C ASN A 737 5.44 41.31 -1.72
N LYS A 738 6.00 40.20 -1.21
CA LYS A 738 7.14 39.52 -1.83
C LYS A 738 6.84 38.98 -3.22
N LEU A 739 5.66 38.42 -3.43
CA LEU A 739 5.23 37.94 -4.75
C LEU A 739 5.13 39.10 -5.76
N ASN A 740 4.61 40.26 -5.33
CA ASN A 740 4.52 41.45 -6.17
C ASN A 740 5.89 42.08 -6.50
N GLU A 741 6.90 41.90 -5.65
CA GLU A 741 8.28 42.36 -5.93
C GLU A 741 9.01 41.50 -6.98
N THR A 742 8.53 40.27 -7.23
CA THR A 742 9.21 39.29 -8.09
C THR A 742 8.68 39.30 -9.54
N VAL A 743 7.53 39.93 -9.78
CA VAL A 743 6.89 40.12 -11.10
C VAL A 743 7.38 41.43 -11.71
#